data_AF-A0AAT9LAW6-F1
#
_entry.id   AF-A0AAT9LAW6-F1
#
_cell.length_a   1.000
_cell.length_b   1.000
_cell.length_c   1.000
_cell.angle_alpha   90.00
_cell.angle_beta   90.00
_cell.angle_gamma   90.00
#
_symmetry.space_group_name_H-M   'P 1'
#
loop_
_entity.id
_entity.type
_entity.pdbx_description
1 polymer ?
#
loop_
_entity_poly.entity_id
_entity_poly.type
_entity_poly.pdbx_seq_one_letter_code
_entity_poly.pdbx_strand_id
1 'polypeptide(L)'
;MRSLSKILACLVLGGLLLALFPSAAYARLNAYEWKLMQTLQEAEASGDTATMVKVLLELIDIEERYDDLDSHQRLAPYYQKLGRYYDSIGEFQKARECFLKAGFHWRAMNAPESALADDARARQLNIELELFREVPAQDLPGYPLALHEPAWGTYLGGHFPLDGNVGIKYSRVPLYYGKPHAILEYVEWGNPVPNNTLGQVRQLGVPLELALQPASGLENVKEDSYIRNLLTQLNSLGVPVFLRFGGEMNGGWVIWGKNPSVFIEKFRLVADLAHKIAPNVAMVFCPNHVPEDYEKYYPGDEYVDWIGVNFYSDYYMAGDPHLPETTQAIFQAGKKANPVDKLIKIYEMFSDRKPIMIGEFGVSHYSVSTKEDCLDWGLNQLSQVYGYLPLKFPRIKAVFYFSADQGSPDYKPSNRWSNYSLGREQFRSRYLEVTKSPYYLSGKDRVSPVRYASLQEAGLIPGENKILAYVRLPYPFAGKVRYEFDGKIVGEADYAPFAISLNIPENLEGIHLLTVRTWYAGGKEGPAKTYAIDGETLRVHPLSGDQVPVAAFSDLEGHWAFREIEKLTGLGILKGYGDGSFRPDGPITRAEFLKVLFEVAGITAKTPETEPVSPYETSHWAAALIDAARERKVIRDSRGLDIAGTFLPDEPCPRWEMAVYAARAIGLRPKDVARTSFSDDSEIPEEWKGTIQAAVDAGLIRGLDGRRFGPRESMTRAQACVMAVRIMRYLSSVK
;
A
#
# COMPACT_ATOMS: atom_id res chain seq x y z
N MET A 1 -29.97 2.98 14.18
CA MET A 1 -30.70 4.21 13.76
C MET A 1 -30.48 5.40 14.70
N ARG A 2 -30.73 5.31 16.03
CA ARG A 2 -30.49 6.43 16.97
C ARG A 2 -29.02 6.82 17.22
N SER A 3 -28.05 5.99 16.82
CA SER A 3 -26.60 6.29 16.89
C SER A 3 -26.04 6.87 15.58
N LEU A 4 -26.44 6.30 14.43
CA LEU A 4 -26.22 6.89 13.10
C LEU A 4 -26.79 8.31 13.02
N SER A 5 -27.96 8.56 13.63
CA SER A 5 -28.54 9.90 13.68
C SER A 5 -27.72 10.92 14.47
N LYS A 6 -26.80 10.51 15.37
CA LYS A 6 -25.93 11.46 16.10
C LYS A 6 -24.70 11.85 15.28
N ILE A 7 -24.14 10.90 14.52
CA ILE A 7 -23.04 11.17 13.56
C ILE A 7 -23.59 11.90 12.32
N LEU A 8 -24.76 11.50 11.80
CA LEU A 8 -25.50 12.27 10.79
C LEU A 8 -25.95 13.63 11.31
N ALA A 9 -26.30 13.79 12.59
CA ALA A 9 -26.66 15.10 13.12
C ALA A 9 -25.47 16.06 13.09
N CYS A 10 -24.26 15.62 13.43
CA CYS A 10 -23.04 16.44 13.30
C CYS A 10 -22.72 16.77 11.83
N LEU A 11 -22.82 15.78 10.91
CA LEU A 11 -22.54 15.96 9.49
C LEU A 11 -23.60 16.79 8.73
N VAL A 12 -24.87 16.69 9.12
CA VAL A 12 -25.98 17.50 8.57
C VAL A 12 -25.99 18.90 9.17
N LEU A 13 -25.59 19.08 10.43
CA LEU A 13 -25.40 20.41 11.04
C LEU A 13 -24.21 21.16 10.40
N GLY A 14 -23.14 20.47 9.99
CA GLY A 14 -22.07 21.07 9.19
C GLY A 14 -22.54 21.58 7.82
N GLY A 15 -23.45 20.86 7.17
CA GLY A 15 -24.09 21.28 5.91
C GLY A 15 -25.16 22.38 6.08
N LEU A 16 -25.85 22.46 7.22
CA LEU A 16 -26.90 23.45 7.50
C LEU A 16 -26.40 24.74 8.16
N LEU A 17 -25.20 24.76 8.75
CA LEU A 17 -24.58 25.98 9.27
C LEU A 17 -24.14 26.97 8.16
N LEU A 18 -24.12 26.53 6.90
CA LEU A 18 -23.83 27.38 5.74
C LEU A 18 -25.01 28.29 5.31
N ALA A 19 -26.20 28.12 5.88
CA ALA A 19 -27.40 28.89 5.49
C ALA A 19 -27.66 30.15 6.36
N LEU A 20 -26.83 30.48 7.36
CA LEU A 20 -27.12 31.55 8.32
C LEU A 20 -26.01 32.61 8.54
N PHE A 21 -25.01 32.72 7.65
CA PHE A 21 -24.09 33.88 7.68
C PHE A 21 -23.90 34.55 6.31
N PRO A 22 -24.86 35.35 5.83
CA PRO A 22 -24.66 36.23 4.68
C PRO A 22 -24.41 37.67 5.16
N SER A 23 -23.15 38.09 5.34
CA SER A 23 -22.77 39.51 5.21
C SER A 23 -21.27 39.80 5.24
N ALA A 24 -20.46 39.10 6.03
CA ALA A 24 -19.04 39.47 6.21
C ALA A 24 -18.14 38.98 5.05
N ALA A 25 -18.26 37.72 4.64
CA ALA A 25 -17.35 37.12 3.65
C ALA A 25 -17.40 37.77 2.25
N TYR A 26 -18.47 38.49 1.91
CA TYR A 26 -18.66 39.10 0.59
C TYR A 26 -18.36 40.62 0.57
N ALA A 27 -18.00 41.20 1.72
CA ALA A 27 -17.78 42.64 1.85
C ALA A 27 -16.55 43.15 1.07
N ARG A 28 -15.64 42.24 0.71
CA ARG A 28 -14.39 42.54 0.00
C ARG A 28 -14.50 42.45 -1.53
N LEU A 29 -15.56 41.82 -2.06
CA LEU A 29 -15.61 41.53 -3.49
C LEU A 29 -15.76 42.80 -4.32
N ASN A 30 -14.89 42.97 -5.31
CA ASN A 30 -15.03 44.04 -6.29
C ASN A 30 -16.12 43.71 -7.33
N ALA A 31 -16.49 44.69 -8.16
CA ALA A 31 -17.54 44.50 -9.17
C ALA A 31 -17.24 43.38 -10.18
N TYR A 32 -15.96 43.09 -10.42
CA TYR A 32 -15.54 42.02 -11.32
C TYR A 32 -15.76 40.64 -10.71
N GLU A 33 -15.32 40.44 -9.47
CA GLU A 33 -15.52 39.19 -8.72
C GLU A 33 -17.01 38.91 -8.49
N TRP A 34 -17.80 39.93 -8.21
CA TRP A 34 -19.27 39.82 -8.15
C TRP A 34 -19.87 39.31 -9.45
N LYS A 35 -19.40 39.82 -10.60
CA LYS A 35 -19.85 39.36 -11.91
C LYS A 35 -19.45 37.91 -12.17
N LEU A 36 -18.22 37.52 -11.84
CA LEU A 36 -17.77 36.13 -11.92
C LEU A 36 -18.65 35.21 -11.07
N MET A 37 -18.99 35.60 -9.85
CA MET A 37 -19.88 34.82 -8.98
C MET A 37 -21.30 34.66 -9.55
N GLN A 38 -21.86 35.70 -10.16
CA GLN A 38 -23.15 35.60 -10.85
C GLN A 38 -23.06 34.67 -12.06
N THR A 39 -22.01 34.79 -12.87
CA THR A 39 -21.78 33.90 -14.01
C THR A 39 -21.61 32.45 -13.57
N LEU A 40 -20.94 32.20 -12.44
CA LEU A 40 -20.83 30.86 -11.86
C LEU A 40 -22.22 30.31 -11.51
N GLN A 41 -23.05 31.08 -10.82
CA GLN A 41 -24.40 30.66 -10.45
C GLN A 41 -25.29 30.36 -11.66
N GLU A 42 -25.22 31.20 -12.70
CA GLU A 42 -25.95 30.99 -13.96
C GLU A 42 -25.46 29.73 -14.69
N ALA A 43 -24.14 29.50 -14.74
CA ALA A 43 -23.55 28.31 -15.32
C ALA A 43 -23.96 27.04 -14.56
N GLU A 44 -23.99 27.09 -13.22
CA GLU A 44 -24.47 25.98 -12.38
C GLU A 44 -25.95 25.69 -12.59
N ALA A 45 -26.79 26.72 -12.68
CA ALA A 45 -28.24 26.56 -12.88
C ALA A 45 -28.58 26.02 -14.28
N SER A 46 -27.77 26.35 -15.30
CA SER A 46 -27.95 25.92 -16.68
C SER A 46 -27.24 24.60 -17.03
N GLY A 47 -26.32 24.13 -16.18
CA GLY A 47 -25.47 22.97 -16.46
C GLY A 47 -24.34 23.27 -17.46
N ASP A 48 -23.99 24.53 -17.71
CA ASP A 48 -22.87 24.93 -18.57
C ASP A 48 -21.52 24.68 -17.86
N THR A 49 -21.07 23.44 -17.93
CA THR A 49 -19.82 22.99 -17.29
C THR A 49 -18.58 23.70 -17.82
N ALA A 50 -18.56 24.12 -19.10
CA ALA A 50 -17.40 24.80 -19.69
C ALA A 50 -17.23 26.20 -19.08
N THR A 51 -18.32 26.96 -18.99
CA THR A 51 -18.32 28.27 -18.33
C THR A 51 -18.05 28.12 -16.83
N MET A 52 -18.67 27.14 -16.17
CA MET A 52 -18.44 26.86 -14.74
C MET A 52 -16.95 26.63 -14.44
N VAL A 53 -16.28 25.75 -15.19
CA VAL A 53 -14.85 25.45 -14.97
C VAL A 53 -13.97 26.67 -15.22
N LYS A 54 -14.22 27.41 -16.31
CA LYS A 54 -13.47 28.63 -16.63
C LYS A 54 -13.57 29.65 -15.50
N VAL A 55 -14.79 29.90 -15.01
CA VAL A 55 -15.05 30.87 -13.94
C VAL A 55 -14.50 30.39 -12.60
N LEU A 56 -14.60 29.10 -12.29
CA LEU A 56 -14.01 28.52 -11.08
C LEU A 56 -12.48 28.69 -11.04
N LEU A 57 -11.78 28.40 -12.14
CA LEU A 57 -10.33 28.57 -12.23
C LEU A 57 -9.92 30.02 -12.02
N GLU A 58 -10.67 30.97 -12.59
CA GLU A 58 -10.40 32.39 -12.44
C GLU A 58 -10.67 32.89 -11.01
N LEU A 59 -11.78 32.47 -10.39
CA LEU A 59 -12.07 32.77 -8.99
C LEU A 59 -11.00 32.17 -8.06
N ILE A 60 -10.56 30.94 -8.32
CA ILE A 60 -9.48 30.30 -7.55
C ILE A 60 -8.18 31.11 -7.66
N ASP A 61 -7.77 31.51 -8.86
CA ASP A 61 -6.54 32.30 -9.06
C ASP A 61 -6.60 33.68 -8.37
N ILE A 62 -7.79 34.28 -8.26
CA ILE A 62 -7.99 35.52 -7.50
C ILE A 62 -7.87 35.25 -6.00
N GLU A 63 -8.56 34.24 -5.49
CA GLU A 63 -8.64 33.95 -4.06
C GLU A 63 -7.33 33.38 -3.48
N GLU A 64 -6.56 32.60 -4.25
CA GLU A 64 -5.25 32.07 -3.82
C GLU A 64 -4.20 33.17 -3.56
N ARG A 65 -4.45 34.41 -4.01
CA ARG A 65 -3.58 35.57 -3.71
C ARG A 65 -3.74 36.09 -2.28
N TYR A 66 -4.74 35.59 -1.56
CA TYR A 66 -5.08 36.00 -0.21
C TYR A 66 -5.04 34.80 0.73
N ASP A 67 -4.60 35.06 1.97
CA ASP A 67 -4.46 34.04 3.01
C ASP A 67 -5.25 34.47 4.25
N ASP A 68 -6.55 34.66 4.06
CA ASP A 68 -7.49 35.03 5.11
C ASP A 68 -8.70 34.09 5.16
N LEU A 69 -9.43 34.17 6.29
CA LEU A 69 -10.54 33.25 6.58
C LEU A 69 -11.64 33.31 5.50
N ASP A 70 -11.91 34.50 4.95
CA ASP A 70 -12.95 34.68 3.93
C ASP A 70 -12.54 34.01 2.61
N SER A 71 -11.27 34.14 2.22
CA SER A 71 -10.73 33.46 1.04
C SER A 71 -10.70 31.94 1.21
N HIS A 72 -10.30 31.41 2.37
CA HIS A 72 -10.42 29.97 2.64
C HIS A 72 -11.86 29.47 2.58
N GLN A 73 -12.82 30.25 3.08
CA GLN A 73 -14.25 29.93 3.03
C GLN A 73 -14.79 29.82 1.61
N ARG A 74 -14.24 30.58 0.66
CA ARG A 74 -14.60 30.51 -0.76
C ARG A 74 -13.83 29.41 -1.52
N LEU A 75 -12.52 29.27 -1.26
CA LEU A 75 -11.66 28.32 -1.96
C LEU A 75 -12.08 26.85 -1.75
N ALA A 76 -12.44 26.47 -0.52
CA ALA A 76 -12.83 25.09 -0.22
C ALA A 76 -13.99 24.58 -1.12
N PRO A 77 -15.17 25.25 -1.19
CA PRO A 77 -16.24 24.83 -2.07
C PRO A 77 -15.91 24.98 -3.57
N TYR A 78 -15.07 25.94 -3.99
CA TYR A 78 -14.64 26.04 -5.39
C TYR A 78 -13.83 24.83 -5.81
N TYR A 79 -12.85 24.41 -5.00
CA TYR A 79 -12.10 23.20 -5.26
C TYR A 79 -12.97 21.96 -5.24
N GLN A 80 -13.92 21.82 -4.32
CA GLN A 80 -14.84 20.68 -4.33
C GLN A 80 -15.67 20.62 -5.62
N LYS A 81 -16.17 21.75 -6.13
CA LYS A 81 -16.91 21.83 -7.40
C LYS A 81 -16.03 21.43 -8.58
N LEU A 82 -14.82 21.98 -8.66
CA LEU A 82 -13.85 21.66 -9.71
C LEU A 82 -13.39 20.20 -9.64
N GLY A 83 -13.18 19.68 -8.43
CA GLY A 83 -12.82 18.29 -8.17
C GLY A 83 -13.90 17.31 -8.62
N ARG A 84 -15.18 17.59 -8.32
CA ARG A 84 -16.32 16.80 -8.81
C ARG A 84 -16.43 16.82 -10.33
N TYR A 85 -16.17 17.96 -10.97
CA TYR A 85 -16.10 18.04 -12.43
C TYR A 85 -15.00 17.12 -12.98
N TYR A 86 -13.77 17.25 -12.49
CA TYR A 86 -12.66 16.40 -12.96
C TYR A 86 -12.90 14.91 -12.71
N ASP A 87 -13.49 14.54 -11.57
CA ASP A 87 -13.90 13.17 -11.25
C ASP A 87 -14.90 12.64 -12.30
N SER A 88 -15.91 13.44 -12.65
CA SER A 88 -16.95 13.05 -13.61
C SER A 88 -16.46 12.78 -15.03
N ILE A 89 -15.38 13.44 -15.45
CA ILE A 89 -14.77 13.23 -16.78
C ILE A 89 -13.61 12.22 -16.73
N GLY A 90 -13.26 11.74 -15.54
CA GLY A 90 -12.19 10.77 -15.30
C GLY A 90 -10.78 11.37 -15.28
N GLU A 91 -10.66 12.67 -15.05
CA GLU A 91 -9.40 13.37 -14.79
C GLU A 91 -9.01 13.22 -13.30
N PHE A 92 -8.86 11.97 -12.85
CA PHE A 92 -8.81 11.63 -11.42
C PHE A 92 -7.65 12.27 -10.66
N GLN A 93 -6.50 12.49 -11.30
CA GLN A 93 -5.37 13.18 -10.65
C GLN A 93 -5.69 14.64 -10.33
N LYS A 94 -6.30 15.37 -11.29
CA LYS A 94 -6.76 16.75 -11.06
C LYS A 94 -7.88 16.80 -10.02
N ALA A 95 -8.79 15.82 -10.07
CA ALA A 95 -9.84 15.69 -9.06
C ALA A 95 -9.27 15.53 -7.66
N ARG A 96 -8.31 14.61 -7.50
CA ARG A 96 -7.60 14.35 -6.24
C ARG A 96 -6.92 15.61 -5.72
N GLU A 97 -6.19 16.33 -6.56
CA GLU A 97 -5.53 17.59 -6.18
C GLU A 97 -6.53 18.63 -5.68
N CYS A 98 -7.68 18.77 -6.35
CA CYS A 98 -8.74 19.66 -5.89
C CYS A 98 -9.28 19.25 -4.51
N PHE A 99 -9.58 17.98 -4.27
CA PHE A 99 -10.06 17.55 -2.94
C PHE A 99 -8.99 17.74 -1.85
N LEU A 100 -7.71 17.50 -2.13
CA LEU A 100 -6.63 17.80 -1.17
C LEU A 100 -6.56 19.29 -0.82
N LYS A 101 -6.68 20.17 -1.82
CA LYS A 101 -6.74 21.62 -1.62
C LYS A 101 -8.00 22.04 -0.84
N ALA A 102 -9.15 21.45 -1.11
CA ALA A 102 -10.36 21.69 -0.33
C ALA A 102 -10.17 21.30 1.14
N GLY A 103 -9.60 20.12 1.41
CA GLY A 103 -9.26 19.67 2.75
C GLY A 103 -8.27 20.59 3.48
N PHE A 104 -7.27 21.13 2.78
CA PHE A 104 -6.36 22.16 3.31
C PHE A 104 -7.13 23.39 3.79
N HIS A 105 -8.01 23.96 2.97
CA HIS A 105 -8.79 25.15 3.34
C HIS A 105 -9.81 24.88 4.47
N TRP A 106 -10.40 23.69 4.53
CA TRP A 106 -11.24 23.31 5.69
C TRP A 106 -10.47 23.30 7.00
N ARG A 107 -9.22 22.80 7.00
CA ARG A 107 -8.36 22.84 8.20
C ARG A 107 -8.00 24.27 8.59
N ALA A 108 -7.73 25.14 7.62
CA ALA A 108 -7.45 26.56 7.89
C ALA A 108 -8.64 27.28 8.56
N MET A 109 -9.87 26.82 8.32
CA MET A 109 -11.09 27.30 8.98
C MET A 109 -11.45 26.56 10.29
N ASN A 110 -10.57 25.68 10.79
CA ASN A 110 -10.86 24.84 11.96
C ASN A 110 -12.10 23.94 11.77
N ALA A 111 -12.29 23.39 10.56
CA ALA A 111 -13.38 22.48 10.18
C ALA A 111 -12.86 21.07 9.82
N PRO A 112 -12.29 20.31 10.78
CA PRO A 112 -11.62 19.03 10.50
C PRO A 112 -12.56 17.93 9.99
N GLU A 113 -13.86 17.95 10.35
CA GLU A 113 -14.84 16.98 9.85
C GLU A 113 -15.09 17.12 8.34
N SER A 114 -15.11 18.35 7.83
CA SER A 114 -15.21 18.62 6.39
C SER A 114 -13.93 18.22 5.65
N ALA A 115 -12.76 18.50 6.25
CA ALA A 115 -11.48 18.09 5.70
C ALA A 115 -11.39 16.56 5.56
N LEU A 116 -11.87 15.81 6.55
CA LEU A 116 -11.89 14.35 6.55
C LEU A 116 -12.62 13.78 5.32
N ALA A 117 -13.75 14.39 4.93
CA ALA A 117 -14.52 13.94 3.77
C ALA A 117 -13.74 14.12 2.46
N ASP A 118 -13.10 15.27 2.28
CA ASP A 118 -12.30 15.56 1.09
C ASP A 118 -11.02 14.72 1.06
N ASP A 119 -10.34 14.53 2.19
CA ASP A 119 -9.20 13.61 2.31
C ASP A 119 -9.60 12.18 1.95
N ALA A 120 -10.77 11.72 2.43
CA ALA A 120 -11.28 10.40 2.11
C ALA A 120 -11.56 10.25 0.60
N ARG A 121 -12.17 11.27 -0.04
CA ARG A 121 -12.39 11.24 -1.49
C ARG A 121 -11.06 11.30 -2.27
N ALA A 122 -10.12 12.14 -1.85
CA ALA A 122 -8.78 12.21 -2.45
C ALA A 122 -8.04 10.87 -2.37
N ARG A 123 -8.14 10.16 -1.24
CA ARG A 123 -7.62 8.79 -1.10
C ARG A 123 -8.25 7.85 -2.12
N GLN A 124 -9.58 7.83 -2.26
CA GLN A 124 -10.27 6.97 -3.25
C GLN A 124 -9.90 7.25 -4.70
N LEU A 125 -9.42 8.45 -5.01
CA LEU A 125 -9.01 8.88 -6.34
C LEU A 125 -7.55 8.54 -6.69
N ASN A 126 -6.77 8.04 -5.73
CA ASN A 126 -5.39 7.66 -5.98
C ASN A 126 -5.32 6.49 -7.00
N ILE A 127 -4.29 6.51 -7.86
CA ILE A 127 -4.07 5.51 -8.91
C ILE A 127 -2.76 4.80 -8.62
N GLU A 128 -2.79 3.47 -8.53
CA GLU A 128 -1.58 2.68 -8.40
C GLU A 128 -1.59 1.51 -9.39
N LEU A 129 -0.42 1.31 -10.00
CA LEU A 129 -0.15 0.22 -10.92
C LEU A 129 1.24 -0.33 -10.63
N GLU A 130 1.30 -1.59 -10.20
CA GLU A 130 2.55 -2.25 -9.82
C GLU A 130 2.52 -3.72 -10.23
N LEU A 131 3.63 -4.22 -10.78
CA LEU A 131 3.77 -5.62 -11.17
C LEU A 131 4.52 -6.40 -10.10
N PHE A 132 4.12 -7.65 -9.94
CA PHE A 132 4.68 -8.61 -9.01
C PHE A 132 4.99 -9.93 -9.73
N ARG A 133 5.94 -10.68 -9.17
CA ARG A 133 6.26 -12.05 -9.60
C ARG A 133 6.07 -13.01 -8.44
N GLU A 134 5.51 -14.18 -8.71
CA GLU A 134 5.54 -15.31 -7.77
C GLU A 134 6.96 -15.87 -7.70
N VAL A 135 7.53 -15.96 -6.51
CA VAL A 135 8.89 -16.44 -6.27
C VAL A 135 8.90 -17.52 -5.17
N PRO A 136 9.89 -18.43 -5.17
CA PRO A 136 10.06 -19.39 -4.08
C PRO A 136 10.24 -18.68 -2.72
N ALA A 137 9.58 -19.20 -1.69
CA ALA A 137 9.68 -18.71 -0.31
C ALA A 137 10.73 -19.50 0.49
N GLN A 138 11.99 -19.45 0.04
CA GLN A 138 13.09 -20.21 0.67
C GLN A 138 13.70 -19.47 1.89
N ASP A 139 13.69 -18.15 1.86
CA ASP A 139 14.26 -17.32 2.91
C ASP A 139 13.26 -17.09 4.04
N LEU A 140 13.74 -16.91 5.27
CA LEU A 140 12.91 -16.39 6.35
C LEU A 140 12.68 -14.88 6.14
N PRO A 141 11.53 -14.34 6.57
CA PRO A 141 11.38 -12.90 6.64
C PRO A 141 12.46 -12.29 7.55
N GLY A 142 12.97 -11.11 7.20
CA GLY A 142 14.03 -10.42 7.93
C GLY A 142 13.62 -9.83 9.30
N TYR A 143 12.68 -10.46 10.00
CA TYR A 143 12.15 -10.06 11.30
C TYR A 143 11.78 -11.30 12.15
N PRO A 144 11.75 -11.19 13.49
CA PRO A 144 11.31 -12.29 14.35
C PRO A 144 9.81 -12.55 14.18
N LEU A 145 9.44 -13.83 14.09
CA LEU A 145 8.03 -14.25 13.97
C LEU A 145 7.33 -14.19 15.32
N ALA A 146 6.10 -13.67 15.33
CA ALA A 146 5.23 -13.72 16.50
C ALA A 146 4.59 -15.11 16.71
N LEU A 147 3.94 -15.32 17.85
CA LEU A 147 3.21 -16.54 18.16
C LEU A 147 2.22 -16.88 17.03
N HIS A 148 2.31 -18.08 16.48
CA HIS A 148 1.50 -18.58 15.33
C HIS A 148 1.69 -17.86 13.99
N GLU A 149 2.62 -16.92 13.88
CA GLU A 149 2.87 -16.23 12.62
C GLU A 149 3.52 -17.18 11.60
N PRO A 150 2.89 -17.42 10.44
CA PRO A 150 3.53 -18.14 9.36
C PRO A 150 4.59 -17.23 8.70
N ALA A 151 5.79 -17.77 8.49
CA ALA A 151 6.88 -17.06 7.82
C ALA A 151 6.42 -16.46 6.48
N TRP A 152 5.70 -17.28 5.69
CA TRP A 152 5.03 -16.89 4.47
C TRP A 152 3.63 -17.49 4.39
N GLY A 153 2.72 -16.78 3.72
CA GLY A 153 1.34 -17.20 3.54
C GLY A 153 0.37 -16.60 4.56
N THR A 154 -0.91 -16.88 4.35
CA THR A 154 -2.03 -16.37 5.13
C THR A 154 -2.98 -17.52 5.45
N TYR A 155 -3.35 -17.71 6.71
CA TYR A 155 -4.40 -18.66 7.07
C TYR A 155 -5.73 -18.26 6.45
N LEU A 156 -6.33 -19.19 5.71
CA LEU A 156 -7.68 -19.02 5.18
C LEU A 156 -8.69 -19.48 6.23
N GLY A 157 -9.60 -18.60 6.62
CA GLY A 157 -10.57 -18.84 7.67
C GLY A 157 -11.99 -18.43 7.28
N GLY A 158 -12.97 -18.82 8.09
CA GLY A 158 -14.32 -18.29 7.92
C GLY A 158 -15.34 -18.69 8.97
N HIS A 159 -16.48 -18.00 8.89
CA HIS A 159 -17.69 -18.25 9.66
C HIS A 159 -18.79 -18.68 8.68
N PHE A 160 -19.32 -19.89 8.86
CA PHE A 160 -20.26 -20.54 7.94
C PHE A 160 -21.61 -21.02 8.52
N PRO A 161 -21.98 -20.84 9.81
CA PRO A 161 -23.29 -21.29 10.31
C PRO A 161 -24.52 -20.89 9.49
N LEU A 162 -24.46 -19.76 8.77
CA LEU A 162 -25.54 -19.25 7.91
C LEU A 162 -25.25 -19.42 6.41
N ASP A 163 -24.24 -20.23 6.08
CA ASP A 163 -23.97 -20.68 4.72
C ASP A 163 -24.80 -21.93 4.39
N GLY A 164 -25.54 -21.89 3.28
CA GLY A 164 -26.44 -22.99 2.91
C GLY A 164 -25.75 -24.31 2.55
N ASN A 165 -24.45 -24.31 2.22
CA ASN A 165 -23.70 -25.53 1.89
C ASN A 165 -23.01 -26.13 3.11
N VAL A 166 -22.38 -25.28 3.93
CA VAL A 166 -21.57 -25.71 5.07
C VAL A 166 -22.37 -25.77 6.37
N GLY A 167 -23.11 -24.70 6.70
CA GLY A 167 -23.77 -24.54 7.99
C GLY A 167 -22.79 -24.71 9.16
N ILE A 168 -23.21 -25.44 10.20
CA ILE A 168 -22.38 -25.71 11.40
C ILE A 168 -21.42 -26.91 11.26
N LYS A 169 -21.36 -27.56 10.08
CA LYS A 169 -20.52 -28.76 9.85
C LYS A 169 -19.28 -28.39 9.05
N TYR A 170 -18.24 -27.92 9.74
CA TYR A 170 -17.02 -27.40 9.12
C TYR A 170 -16.23 -28.44 8.31
N SER A 171 -16.46 -29.74 8.54
CA SER A 171 -15.92 -30.81 7.69
C SER A 171 -16.38 -30.72 6.22
N ARG A 172 -17.42 -29.92 5.91
CA ARG A 172 -17.90 -29.66 4.56
C ARG A 172 -17.13 -28.57 3.83
N VAL A 173 -16.40 -27.70 4.53
CA VAL A 173 -15.68 -26.57 3.93
C VAL A 173 -14.79 -27.01 2.75
N PRO A 174 -13.93 -28.05 2.86
CA PRO A 174 -13.10 -28.47 1.73
C PRO A 174 -13.89 -28.95 0.51
N LEU A 175 -15.11 -29.46 0.70
CA LEU A 175 -15.96 -29.97 -0.38
C LEU A 175 -16.50 -28.85 -1.28
N TYR A 176 -16.70 -27.66 -0.72
CA TYR A 176 -17.27 -26.51 -1.44
C TYR A 176 -16.24 -25.41 -1.72
N TYR A 177 -15.21 -25.29 -0.87
CA TYR A 177 -14.25 -24.19 -0.88
C TYR A 177 -12.79 -24.69 -1.02
N GLY A 178 -12.60 -25.93 -1.47
CA GLY A 178 -11.34 -26.45 -2.03
C GLY A 178 -10.27 -26.86 -1.01
N LYS A 179 -10.26 -26.29 0.20
CA LYS A 179 -9.31 -26.64 1.26
C LYS A 179 -9.92 -26.48 2.66
N PRO A 180 -9.39 -27.14 3.70
CA PRO A 180 -9.76 -26.83 5.09
C PRO A 180 -9.51 -25.36 5.41
N HIS A 181 -10.38 -24.75 6.21
CA HIS A 181 -10.23 -23.37 6.67
C HIS A 181 -10.11 -23.36 8.19
N ALA A 182 -9.42 -22.34 8.72
CA ALA A 182 -9.55 -21.93 10.11
C ALA A 182 -11.02 -21.59 10.43
N ILE A 183 -11.42 -21.81 11.68
CA ILE A 183 -12.79 -21.59 12.13
C ILE A 183 -12.87 -20.27 12.88
N LEU A 184 -13.75 -19.36 12.45
CA LEU A 184 -14.21 -18.24 13.26
C LEU A 184 -15.50 -18.63 13.98
N GLU A 185 -15.49 -18.56 15.31
CA GLU A 185 -16.64 -18.84 16.16
C GLU A 185 -16.88 -17.72 17.17
N TYR A 186 -18.15 -17.40 17.37
CA TYR A 186 -18.60 -16.37 18.30
C TYR A 186 -19.01 -17.01 19.63
N VAL A 187 -18.58 -16.40 20.73
CA VAL A 187 -19.00 -16.81 22.07
C VAL A 187 -19.22 -15.59 22.94
N GLU A 188 -20.35 -15.55 23.63
CA GLU A 188 -20.60 -14.53 24.66
C GLU A 188 -19.89 -14.92 25.96
N TRP A 189 -19.38 -13.93 26.67
CA TRP A 189 -18.76 -14.11 27.98
C TRP A 189 -19.71 -14.84 28.94
N GLY A 190 -19.21 -15.88 29.59
CA GLY A 190 -19.99 -16.75 30.48
C GLY A 190 -20.64 -17.96 29.80
N ASN A 191 -20.68 -18.01 28.47
CA ASN A 191 -21.30 -19.10 27.71
C ASN A 191 -20.25 -20.12 27.20
N PRO A 192 -20.61 -21.41 27.10
CA PRO A 192 -19.75 -22.41 26.47
C PRO A 192 -19.62 -22.15 24.96
N VAL A 193 -18.50 -22.61 24.38
CA VAL A 193 -18.28 -22.52 22.93
C VAL A 193 -19.36 -23.34 22.19
N PRO A 194 -20.11 -22.74 21.24
CA PRO A 194 -21.25 -23.39 20.60
C PRO A 194 -20.81 -24.43 19.55
N ASN A 195 -21.80 -25.07 18.90
CA ASN A 195 -21.66 -25.89 17.69
C ASN A 195 -20.66 -27.06 17.77
N ASN A 196 -20.29 -27.50 18.98
CA ASN A 196 -19.18 -28.42 19.20
C ASN A 196 -17.89 -27.97 18.46
N THR A 197 -17.66 -26.67 18.37
CA THR A 197 -16.58 -26.11 17.55
C THR A 197 -15.21 -26.58 18.01
N LEU A 198 -14.97 -26.67 19.33
CA LEU A 198 -13.71 -27.21 19.86
C LEU A 198 -13.46 -28.66 19.43
N GLY A 199 -14.51 -29.48 19.32
CA GLY A 199 -14.41 -30.85 18.81
C GLY A 199 -14.08 -30.89 17.32
N GLN A 200 -14.74 -30.05 16.52
CA GLN A 200 -14.47 -29.93 15.08
C GLN A 200 -13.05 -29.43 14.80
N VAL A 201 -12.58 -28.43 15.56
CA VAL A 201 -11.20 -27.92 15.49
C VAL A 201 -10.19 -29.04 15.71
N ARG A 202 -10.34 -29.83 16.80
CA ARG A 202 -9.45 -30.97 17.08
C ARG A 202 -9.49 -32.03 15.98
N GLN A 203 -10.70 -32.35 15.48
CA GLN A 203 -10.88 -33.37 14.45
C GLN A 203 -10.23 -32.96 13.12
N LEU A 204 -10.38 -31.68 12.73
CA LEU A 204 -9.92 -31.17 11.44
C LEU A 204 -8.44 -30.73 11.48
N GLY A 205 -7.92 -30.39 12.66
CA GLY A 205 -6.56 -29.90 12.84
C GLY A 205 -6.34 -28.50 12.23
N VAL A 206 -7.35 -27.64 12.30
CA VAL A 206 -7.35 -26.28 11.72
C VAL A 206 -7.29 -25.23 12.83
N PRO A 207 -6.72 -24.03 12.59
CA PRO A 207 -6.72 -22.93 13.55
C PRO A 207 -8.14 -22.51 13.99
N LEU A 208 -8.22 -21.93 15.18
CA LEU A 208 -9.43 -21.34 15.74
C LEU A 208 -9.23 -19.85 15.98
N GLU A 209 -10.10 -19.03 15.43
CA GLU A 209 -10.38 -17.70 15.96
C GLU A 209 -11.64 -17.76 16.82
N LEU A 210 -11.50 -17.45 18.11
CA LEU A 210 -12.61 -17.37 19.04
C LEU A 210 -12.89 -15.90 19.37
N ALA A 211 -14.02 -15.39 18.90
CA ALA A 211 -14.48 -14.04 19.17
C ALA A 211 -15.27 -14.01 20.49
N LEU A 212 -14.60 -13.65 21.58
CA LEU A 212 -15.15 -13.60 22.93
C LEU A 212 -15.78 -12.22 23.20
N GLN A 213 -17.10 -12.19 23.30
CA GLN A 213 -17.90 -10.97 23.38
C GLN A 213 -18.41 -10.72 24.80
N PRO A 214 -18.03 -9.61 25.47
CA PRO A 214 -18.62 -9.21 26.75
C PRO A 214 -19.99 -8.54 26.54
N ALA A 215 -20.94 -9.27 25.95
CA ALA A 215 -22.26 -8.79 25.55
C ALA A 215 -23.15 -8.37 26.74
N SER A 216 -22.85 -8.84 27.95
CA SER A 216 -23.50 -8.40 29.19
C SER A 216 -22.76 -7.24 29.88
N GLY A 217 -21.74 -6.64 29.28
CA GLY A 217 -21.00 -5.50 29.82
C GLY A 217 -19.60 -5.85 30.35
N LEU A 218 -18.70 -4.87 30.35
CA LEU A 218 -17.30 -5.03 30.79
C LEU A 218 -17.16 -5.23 32.31
N GLU A 219 -18.15 -4.82 33.09
CA GLU A 219 -18.22 -5.02 34.54
C GLU A 219 -18.30 -6.49 34.94
N ASN A 220 -18.80 -7.35 34.04
CA ASN A 220 -18.88 -8.80 34.25
C ASN A 220 -17.58 -9.53 33.90
N VAL A 221 -16.62 -8.84 33.28
CA VAL A 221 -15.32 -9.40 32.90
C VAL A 221 -14.40 -9.38 34.12
N LYS A 222 -14.17 -10.57 34.67
CA LYS A 222 -13.33 -10.80 35.85
C LYS A 222 -12.66 -12.17 35.76
N GLU A 223 -11.59 -12.35 36.53
CA GLU A 223 -11.02 -13.68 36.71
C GLU A 223 -11.97 -14.55 37.54
N ASP A 224 -12.50 -15.61 36.91
CA ASP A 224 -13.36 -16.59 37.54
C ASP A 224 -13.14 -17.99 36.96
N SER A 225 -13.94 -18.97 37.38
CA SER A 225 -13.84 -20.33 36.87
C SER A 225 -14.17 -20.42 35.37
N TYR A 226 -15.01 -19.53 34.84
CA TYR A 226 -15.39 -19.56 33.43
C TYR A 226 -14.17 -19.29 32.54
N ILE A 227 -13.51 -18.15 32.71
CA ILE A 227 -12.39 -17.77 31.84
C ILE A 227 -11.20 -18.72 32.01
N ARG A 228 -10.94 -19.19 33.25
CA ARG A 228 -9.90 -20.21 33.51
C ARG A 228 -10.17 -21.52 32.78
N ASN A 229 -11.41 -22.01 32.82
CA ASN A 229 -11.79 -23.24 32.14
C ASN A 229 -11.75 -23.07 30.61
N LEU A 230 -12.21 -21.93 30.08
CA LEU A 230 -12.14 -21.62 28.66
C LEU A 230 -10.70 -21.63 28.17
N LEU A 231 -9.81 -20.87 28.82
CA LEU A 231 -8.39 -20.80 28.45
C LEU A 231 -7.70 -22.17 28.53
N THR A 232 -8.01 -22.97 29.56
CA THR A 232 -7.48 -24.34 29.66
C THR A 232 -7.94 -25.23 28.49
N GLN A 233 -9.22 -25.11 28.09
CA GLN A 233 -9.74 -25.85 26.93
C GLN A 233 -9.07 -25.41 25.64
N LEU A 234 -8.88 -24.11 25.43
CA LEU A 234 -8.20 -23.55 24.26
C LEU A 234 -6.73 -24.00 24.18
N ASN A 235 -6.01 -23.97 25.31
CA ASN A 235 -4.63 -24.43 25.38
C ASN A 235 -4.47 -25.92 25.00
N SER A 236 -5.50 -26.73 25.26
CA SER A 236 -5.50 -28.17 24.97
C SER A 236 -5.74 -28.53 23.50
N LEU A 237 -6.02 -27.56 22.61
CA LEU A 237 -6.44 -27.86 21.24
C LEU A 237 -5.30 -28.33 20.32
N GLY A 238 -4.04 -28.02 20.63
CA GLY A 238 -2.87 -28.43 19.83
C GLY A 238 -2.79 -27.79 18.43
N VAL A 239 -3.54 -26.71 18.20
CA VAL A 239 -3.57 -25.91 16.96
C VAL A 239 -3.37 -24.44 17.31
N PRO A 240 -3.08 -23.56 16.33
CA PRO A 240 -3.11 -22.12 16.57
C PRO A 240 -4.48 -21.66 17.05
N VAL A 241 -4.49 -20.87 18.12
CA VAL A 241 -5.70 -20.26 18.67
C VAL A 241 -5.51 -18.76 18.76
N PHE A 242 -6.47 -18.04 18.21
CA PHE A 242 -6.55 -16.59 18.22
C PHE A 242 -7.75 -16.19 19.08
N LEU A 243 -7.52 -15.57 20.23
CA LEU A 243 -8.57 -15.09 21.12
C LEU A 243 -8.83 -13.62 20.85
N ARG A 244 -9.92 -13.33 20.14
CA ARG A 244 -10.38 -11.98 19.85
C ARG A 244 -11.35 -11.53 20.94
N PHE A 245 -10.84 -10.88 21.98
CA PHE A 245 -11.66 -10.34 23.06
C PHE A 245 -12.22 -8.97 22.71
N GLY A 246 -13.55 -8.84 22.76
CA GLY A 246 -14.25 -7.56 22.62
C GLY A 246 -14.00 -6.84 21.29
N GLY A 247 -14.02 -7.57 20.17
CA GLY A 247 -13.82 -7.01 18.82
C GLY A 247 -14.76 -5.82 18.50
N GLU A 248 -14.33 -4.99 17.55
CA GLU A 248 -15.04 -3.78 17.11
C GLU A 248 -15.33 -2.75 18.20
N MET A 249 -14.52 -2.74 19.27
CA MET A 249 -14.65 -1.80 20.39
C MET A 249 -14.66 -0.32 19.98
N ASN A 250 -14.10 0.04 18.82
CA ASN A 250 -14.16 1.40 18.28
C ASN A 250 -15.52 1.76 17.65
N GLY A 251 -16.38 0.78 17.37
CA GLY A 251 -17.70 0.98 16.78
C GLY A 251 -18.75 1.46 17.78
N GLY A 252 -19.65 2.34 17.33
CA GLY A 252 -20.77 2.85 18.14
C GLY A 252 -21.92 1.86 18.36
N TRP A 253 -21.79 0.61 17.89
CA TRP A 253 -22.81 -0.44 17.93
C TRP A 253 -22.56 -1.53 18.97
N VAL A 254 -21.37 -1.59 19.58
CA VAL A 254 -21.04 -2.51 20.67
C VAL A 254 -21.09 -1.81 22.01
N ILE A 255 -21.54 -2.51 23.06
CA ILE A 255 -21.65 -1.91 24.40
C ILE A 255 -20.30 -1.77 25.11
N TRP A 256 -19.36 -2.67 24.81
CA TRP A 256 -18.03 -2.73 25.44
C TRP A 256 -17.06 -1.68 24.88
N GLY A 257 -17.40 -1.01 23.78
CA GLY A 257 -16.63 0.11 23.23
C GLY A 257 -16.86 1.45 23.93
N LYS A 258 -17.88 1.56 24.79
CA LYS A 258 -18.31 2.87 25.32
C LYS A 258 -17.32 3.52 26.27
N ASN A 259 -16.48 2.73 26.96
CA ASN A 259 -15.47 3.23 27.89
C ASN A 259 -14.10 2.63 27.55
N PRO A 260 -13.27 3.36 26.80
CA PRO A 260 -11.96 2.86 26.35
C PRO A 260 -11.02 2.50 27.50
N SER A 261 -10.99 3.27 28.59
CA SER A 261 -10.13 3.00 29.74
C SER A 261 -10.50 1.67 30.41
N VAL A 262 -11.80 1.40 30.58
CA VAL A 262 -12.28 0.13 31.14
C VAL A 262 -12.05 -1.02 30.15
N PHE A 263 -12.22 -0.76 28.85
CA PHE A 263 -11.89 -1.75 27.81
C PHE A 263 -10.42 -2.17 27.90
N ILE A 264 -9.50 -1.22 27.99
CA ILE A 264 -8.06 -1.47 28.13
C ILE A 264 -7.78 -2.28 29.40
N GLU A 265 -8.34 -1.90 30.55
CA GLU A 265 -8.20 -2.65 31.80
C GLU A 265 -8.63 -4.12 31.64
N LYS A 266 -9.81 -4.35 31.05
CA LYS A 266 -10.34 -5.71 30.87
C LYS A 266 -9.59 -6.51 29.82
N PHE A 267 -9.11 -5.87 28.75
CA PHE A 267 -8.27 -6.52 27.77
C PHE A 267 -6.97 -7.01 28.41
N ARG A 268 -6.29 -6.16 29.19
CA ARG A 268 -5.07 -6.51 29.92
C ARG A 268 -5.29 -7.69 30.86
N LEU A 269 -6.39 -7.67 31.62
CA LEU A 269 -6.77 -8.80 32.47
C LEU A 269 -6.89 -10.12 31.69
N VAL A 270 -7.61 -10.12 30.56
CA VAL A 270 -7.78 -11.34 29.75
C VAL A 270 -6.45 -11.78 29.13
N ALA A 271 -5.63 -10.84 28.68
CA ALA A 271 -4.31 -11.12 28.11
C ALA A 271 -3.36 -11.75 29.15
N ASP A 272 -3.27 -11.18 30.35
CA ASP A 272 -2.46 -11.74 31.44
C ASP A 272 -2.89 -13.17 31.79
N LEU A 273 -4.19 -13.42 31.82
CA LEU A 273 -4.73 -14.76 32.05
C LEU A 273 -4.40 -15.72 30.90
N ALA A 274 -4.53 -15.27 29.65
CA ALA A 274 -4.21 -16.06 28.46
C ALA A 274 -2.72 -16.42 28.44
N HIS A 275 -1.82 -15.45 28.57
CA HIS A 275 -0.37 -15.68 28.58
C HIS A 275 0.07 -16.58 29.73
N LYS A 276 -0.60 -16.52 30.88
CA LYS A 276 -0.30 -17.36 32.05
C LYS A 276 -0.86 -18.79 31.98
N ILE A 277 -2.12 -18.95 31.57
CA ILE A 277 -2.85 -20.23 31.63
C ILE A 277 -2.76 -20.99 30.30
N ALA A 278 -2.70 -20.25 29.20
CA ALA A 278 -2.81 -20.75 27.84
C ALA A 278 -1.77 -20.09 26.92
N PRO A 279 -0.46 -20.35 27.11
CA PRO A 279 0.59 -19.72 26.33
C PRO A 279 0.54 -20.05 24.82
N ASN A 280 -0.29 -21.02 24.40
CA ASN A 280 -0.59 -21.25 22.99
C ASN A 280 -1.68 -20.32 22.42
N VAL A 281 -2.33 -19.48 23.22
CA VAL A 281 -3.43 -18.62 22.77
C VAL A 281 -2.87 -17.24 22.48
N ALA A 282 -2.96 -16.82 21.22
CA ALA A 282 -2.59 -15.48 20.81
C ALA A 282 -3.74 -14.51 21.08
N MET A 283 -3.46 -13.44 21.83
CA MET A 283 -4.41 -12.35 22.06
C MET A 283 -4.52 -11.44 20.83
N VAL A 284 -5.75 -11.18 20.40
CA VAL A 284 -6.03 -10.35 19.22
C VAL A 284 -6.73 -9.05 19.60
N PHE A 285 -6.09 -7.92 19.34
CA PHE A 285 -6.73 -6.60 19.38
C PHE A 285 -7.34 -6.30 18.01
N CYS A 286 -8.68 -6.32 17.91
CA CYS A 286 -9.37 -6.30 16.62
C CYS A 286 -10.45 -5.20 16.53
N PRO A 287 -10.09 -3.96 16.18
CA PRO A 287 -11.05 -2.92 15.83
C PRO A 287 -11.82 -3.22 14.53
N ASN A 288 -12.90 -2.49 14.29
CA ASN A 288 -13.47 -2.30 12.96
C ASN A 288 -12.60 -1.29 12.18
N HIS A 289 -12.62 -1.29 10.84
CA HIS A 289 -11.82 -0.34 10.04
C HIS A 289 -12.26 1.13 10.22
N VAL A 290 -13.48 1.37 10.71
CA VAL A 290 -13.99 2.72 11.01
C VAL A 290 -14.75 2.70 12.35
N PRO A 291 -14.58 3.72 13.21
CA PRO A 291 -13.68 4.88 13.09
C PRO A 291 -12.20 4.54 13.24
N GLU A 292 -11.33 5.33 12.60
CA GLU A 292 -9.86 5.16 12.63
C GLU A 292 -9.21 5.66 13.96
N ASP A 293 -9.90 5.56 15.10
CA ASP A 293 -9.45 6.04 16.43
C ASP A 293 -8.83 4.94 17.32
N TYR A 294 -8.12 4.00 16.68
CA TYR A 294 -7.66 2.74 17.30
C TYR A 294 -6.83 2.92 18.58
N GLU A 295 -5.98 3.97 18.62
CA GLU A 295 -5.08 4.25 19.74
C GLU A 295 -5.83 4.44 21.06
N LYS A 296 -7.08 4.93 21.00
CA LYS A 296 -7.95 5.13 22.16
C LYS A 296 -8.23 3.84 22.94
N TYR A 297 -8.19 2.70 22.26
CA TYR A 297 -8.49 1.38 22.83
C TYR A 297 -7.27 0.47 22.93
N TYR A 298 -6.11 0.90 22.42
CA TYR A 298 -4.95 0.03 22.30
C TYR A 298 -4.33 -0.26 23.69
N PRO A 299 -4.23 -1.53 24.11
CA PRO A 299 -3.84 -1.88 25.47
C PRO A 299 -2.33 -1.90 25.70
N GLY A 300 -1.51 -1.81 24.65
CA GLY A 300 -0.04 -1.94 24.71
C GLY A 300 0.47 -3.23 24.06
N ASP A 301 1.66 -3.18 23.48
CA ASP A 301 2.25 -4.27 22.70
C ASP A 301 2.49 -5.54 23.54
N GLU A 302 2.71 -5.39 24.84
CA GLU A 302 2.93 -6.50 25.76
C GLU A 302 1.67 -7.37 25.98
N TYR A 303 0.48 -6.83 25.71
CA TYR A 303 -0.79 -7.54 25.87
C TYR A 303 -1.36 -8.08 24.54
N VAL A 304 -0.76 -7.70 23.41
CA VAL A 304 -1.30 -7.97 22.06
C VAL A 304 -0.31 -8.81 21.26
N ASP A 305 -0.70 -10.02 20.92
CA ASP A 305 0.10 -10.88 20.04
C ASP A 305 -0.18 -10.58 18.56
N TRP A 306 -1.44 -10.28 18.23
CA TRP A 306 -1.92 -10.03 16.88
C TRP A 306 -2.83 -8.81 16.80
N ILE A 307 -2.75 -8.12 15.68
CA ILE A 307 -3.69 -7.06 15.32
C ILE A 307 -4.75 -7.65 14.39
N GLY A 308 -6.01 -7.42 14.70
CA GLY A 308 -7.14 -7.77 13.84
C GLY A 308 -7.75 -6.53 13.20
N VAL A 309 -8.45 -6.70 12.08
CA VAL A 309 -9.37 -5.70 11.54
C VAL A 309 -10.63 -6.38 11.04
N ASN A 310 -11.79 -5.82 11.39
CA ASN A 310 -13.05 -6.18 10.77
C ASN A 310 -13.47 -5.12 9.76
N PHE A 311 -14.05 -5.54 8.64
CA PHE A 311 -14.71 -4.63 7.73
C PHE A 311 -15.68 -5.34 6.79
N TYR A 312 -16.62 -4.61 6.21
CA TYR A 312 -17.55 -5.16 5.21
C TYR A 312 -17.53 -4.31 3.95
N SER A 313 -17.58 -4.96 2.79
CA SER A 313 -17.80 -4.31 1.50
C SER A 313 -19.24 -4.48 1.07
N ASP A 314 -20.04 -3.49 1.44
CA ASP A 314 -21.45 -3.37 1.06
C ASP A 314 -21.64 -2.46 -0.14
N TYR A 315 -22.43 -2.92 -1.10
CA TYR A 315 -22.88 -2.14 -2.24
C TYR A 315 -23.71 -0.92 -1.81
N TYR A 316 -24.51 -1.08 -0.74
CA TYR A 316 -25.19 -0.01 -0.02
C TYR A 316 -24.93 -0.14 1.47
N MET A 317 -24.20 0.82 2.03
CA MET A 317 -23.90 0.83 3.46
C MET A 317 -25.18 0.83 4.28
N ALA A 318 -25.29 -0.09 5.24
CA ALA A 318 -26.49 -0.28 6.05
C ALA A 318 -27.80 -0.46 5.23
N GLY A 319 -27.68 -0.88 3.98
CA GLY A 319 -28.79 -1.07 3.05
C GLY A 319 -29.42 0.22 2.50
N ASP A 320 -28.81 1.39 2.70
CA ASP A 320 -29.34 2.69 2.28
C ASP A 320 -28.71 3.17 0.95
N PRO A 321 -29.47 3.22 -0.16
CA PRO A 321 -28.98 3.68 -1.46
C PRO A 321 -28.88 5.20 -1.59
N HIS A 322 -29.36 5.95 -0.60
CA HIS A 322 -29.44 7.42 -0.62
C HIS A 322 -28.40 8.10 0.27
N LEU A 323 -27.45 7.33 0.85
CA LEU A 323 -26.40 7.91 1.67
C LEU A 323 -25.56 8.93 0.89
N PRO A 324 -25.26 10.11 1.47
CA PRO A 324 -24.41 11.10 0.82
C PRO A 324 -23.04 10.53 0.44
N GLU A 325 -22.49 10.98 -0.69
CA GLU A 325 -21.17 10.56 -1.16
C GLU A 325 -20.07 10.82 -0.11
N THR A 326 -20.15 11.94 0.63
CA THR A 326 -19.24 12.25 1.73
C THR A 326 -19.26 11.20 2.83
N THR A 327 -20.45 10.71 3.20
CA THR A 327 -20.62 9.64 4.19
C THR A 327 -20.04 8.34 3.65
N GLN A 328 -20.37 7.99 2.40
CA GLN A 328 -19.81 6.80 1.74
C GLN A 328 -18.27 6.85 1.67
N ALA A 329 -17.69 8.01 1.40
CA ALA A 329 -16.23 8.21 1.36
C ALA A 329 -15.60 7.99 2.74
N ILE A 330 -16.13 8.62 3.79
CA ILE A 330 -15.60 8.49 5.17
C ILE A 330 -15.66 7.05 5.66
N PHE A 331 -16.78 6.35 5.43
CA PHE A 331 -16.94 4.96 5.86
C PHE A 331 -16.29 3.95 4.89
N GLN A 332 -15.71 4.43 3.80
CA GLN A 332 -15.15 3.61 2.72
C GLN A 332 -16.16 2.57 2.24
N ALA A 333 -17.39 2.99 1.99
CA ALA A 333 -18.50 2.12 1.67
C ALA A 333 -19.18 2.52 0.35
N GLY A 334 -20.07 1.66 -0.15
CA GLY A 334 -20.79 1.88 -1.39
C GLY A 334 -19.97 1.60 -2.65
N LYS A 335 -20.56 1.92 -3.80
CA LYS A 335 -20.06 1.48 -5.12
C LYS A 335 -18.64 1.92 -5.43
N LYS A 336 -18.26 3.12 -4.95
CA LYS A 336 -16.94 3.73 -5.19
C LYS A 336 -15.85 3.23 -4.23
N ALA A 337 -16.21 2.45 -3.20
CA ALA A 337 -15.25 1.98 -2.22
C ALA A 337 -14.30 0.92 -2.79
N ASN A 338 -13.02 1.10 -2.53
CA ASN A 338 -12.02 0.06 -2.74
C ASN A 338 -11.89 -0.76 -1.44
N PRO A 339 -11.96 -2.10 -1.48
CA PRO A 339 -11.94 -2.89 -0.26
C PRO A 339 -10.57 -2.88 0.42
N VAL A 340 -9.47 -2.68 -0.32
CA VAL A 340 -8.14 -2.68 0.29
C VAL A 340 -7.79 -1.37 1.00
N ASP A 341 -8.51 -0.27 0.72
CA ASP A 341 -8.31 0.99 1.45
C ASP A 341 -8.59 0.85 2.95
N LYS A 342 -9.46 -0.10 3.30
CA LYS A 342 -9.87 -0.43 4.68
C LYS A 342 -8.74 -1.04 5.50
N LEU A 343 -7.70 -1.52 4.83
CA LEU A 343 -6.54 -2.17 5.44
C LEU A 343 -5.39 -1.19 5.66
N ILE A 344 -5.30 -0.10 4.89
CA ILE A 344 -4.12 0.77 4.81
C ILE A 344 -3.73 1.29 6.19
N LYS A 345 -4.68 1.95 6.89
CA LYS A 345 -4.38 2.63 8.16
C LYS A 345 -3.87 1.67 9.23
N ILE A 346 -4.55 0.53 9.41
CA ILE A 346 -4.15 -0.45 10.42
C ILE A 346 -2.84 -1.16 10.04
N TYR A 347 -2.61 -1.36 8.74
CA TYR A 347 -1.38 -1.94 8.24
C TYR A 347 -0.17 -1.02 8.49
N GLU A 348 -0.30 0.27 8.18
CA GLU A 348 0.74 1.27 8.42
C GLU A 348 1.09 1.39 9.92
N MET A 349 0.10 1.33 10.82
CA MET A 349 0.31 1.53 12.25
C MET A 349 0.99 0.35 12.98
N PHE A 350 0.91 -0.87 12.42
CA PHE A 350 1.28 -2.08 13.19
C PHE A 350 2.09 -3.13 12.42
N SER A 351 2.12 -3.10 11.08
CA SER A 351 2.72 -4.19 10.30
C SER A 351 4.24 -4.34 10.52
N ASP A 352 4.93 -3.31 10.97
CA ASP A 352 6.34 -3.33 11.35
C ASP A 352 6.61 -4.20 12.58
N ARG A 353 5.67 -4.29 13.51
CA ARG A 353 5.87 -4.89 14.85
C ARG A 353 4.93 -6.03 15.21
N LYS A 354 3.76 -6.16 14.58
CA LYS A 354 2.79 -7.23 14.84
C LYS A 354 2.28 -7.88 13.54
N PRO A 355 2.02 -9.19 13.52
CA PRO A 355 1.22 -9.80 12.45
C PRO A 355 -0.22 -9.29 12.50
N ILE A 356 -0.84 -9.18 11.32
CA ILE A 356 -2.20 -8.68 11.16
C ILE A 356 -3.10 -9.81 10.68
N MET A 357 -4.36 -9.80 11.10
CA MET A 357 -5.42 -10.62 10.52
C MET A 357 -6.62 -9.77 10.11
N ILE A 358 -7.30 -10.18 9.05
CA ILE A 358 -8.67 -9.76 8.82
C ILE A 358 -9.54 -10.68 9.66
N GLY A 359 -9.94 -10.22 10.85
CA GLY A 359 -10.68 -11.02 11.83
C GLY A 359 -12.13 -11.28 11.40
N GLU A 360 -12.68 -10.41 10.55
CA GLU A 360 -13.92 -10.67 9.86
C GLU A 360 -14.06 -9.78 8.62
N PHE A 361 -14.47 -10.35 7.50
CA PHE A 361 -15.01 -9.55 6.41
C PHE A 361 -16.05 -10.28 5.56
N GLY A 362 -16.94 -9.50 4.93
CA GLY A 362 -17.91 -9.99 3.96
C GLY A 362 -18.02 -9.03 2.77
N VAL A 363 -18.46 -9.57 1.63
CA VAL A 363 -18.65 -8.80 0.39
C VAL A 363 -20.05 -9.07 -0.14
N SER A 364 -20.85 -8.01 -0.33
CA SER A 364 -22.20 -8.16 -0.89
C SER A 364 -22.14 -8.55 -2.37
N HIS A 365 -22.86 -9.60 -2.74
CA HIS A 365 -23.17 -9.92 -4.15
C HIS A 365 -24.66 -9.74 -4.47
N TYR A 366 -25.48 -9.46 -3.46
CA TYR A 366 -26.89 -9.08 -3.61
C TYR A 366 -27.30 -8.12 -2.48
N SER A 367 -28.02 -7.05 -2.84
CA SER A 367 -28.62 -6.11 -1.89
C SER A 367 -30.03 -6.60 -1.53
N VAL A 368 -30.23 -7.04 -0.30
CA VAL A 368 -31.53 -7.49 0.20
C VAL A 368 -32.47 -6.30 0.39
N SER A 369 -31.96 -5.15 0.83
CA SER A 369 -32.77 -3.96 1.09
C SER A 369 -33.34 -3.35 -0.18
N THR A 370 -32.57 -3.30 -1.27
CA THR A 370 -32.99 -2.71 -2.55
C THR A 370 -33.38 -3.73 -3.62
N LYS A 371 -33.17 -5.03 -3.35
CA LYS A 371 -33.39 -6.15 -4.29
C LYS A 371 -32.52 -6.09 -5.55
N GLU A 372 -31.35 -5.46 -5.46
CA GLU A 372 -30.41 -5.31 -6.58
C GLU A 372 -29.38 -6.44 -6.60
N ASP A 373 -29.17 -7.01 -7.79
CA ASP A 373 -28.06 -7.92 -8.04
C ASP A 373 -26.79 -7.09 -8.26
N CYS A 374 -25.80 -7.27 -7.38
CA CYS A 374 -24.50 -6.60 -7.46
C CYS A 374 -23.37 -7.62 -7.64
N LEU A 375 -23.64 -8.75 -8.31
CA LEU A 375 -22.67 -9.83 -8.51
C LEU A 375 -21.34 -9.35 -9.09
N ASP A 376 -21.33 -8.63 -10.21
CA ASP A 376 -20.08 -8.21 -10.87
C ASP A 376 -19.23 -7.32 -9.98
N TRP A 377 -19.88 -6.41 -9.24
CA TRP A 377 -19.23 -5.58 -8.23
C TRP A 377 -18.65 -6.45 -7.10
N GLY A 378 -19.45 -7.38 -6.56
CA GLY A 378 -19.01 -8.28 -5.49
C GLY A 378 -17.85 -9.18 -5.92
N LEU A 379 -17.90 -9.74 -7.13
CA LEU A 379 -16.83 -10.56 -7.70
C LEU A 379 -15.53 -9.76 -7.81
N ASN A 380 -15.61 -8.49 -8.23
CA ASN A 380 -14.47 -7.60 -8.29
C ASN A 380 -13.90 -7.30 -6.89
N GLN A 381 -14.76 -6.97 -5.92
CA GLN A 381 -14.35 -6.70 -4.53
C GLN A 381 -13.68 -7.92 -3.87
N LEU A 382 -14.26 -9.12 -4.04
CA LEU A 382 -13.69 -10.37 -3.55
C LEU A 382 -12.31 -10.65 -4.17
N SER A 383 -12.20 -10.45 -5.48
CA SER A 383 -10.94 -10.57 -6.21
C SER A 383 -9.88 -9.58 -5.74
N GLN A 384 -10.25 -8.34 -5.43
CA GLN A 384 -9.30 -7.35 -4.95
C GLN A 384 -8.75 -7.71 -3.56
N VAL A 385 -9.60 -8.14 -2.63
CA VAL A 385 -9.13 -8.56 -1.29
C VAL A 385 -8.15 -9.73 -1.43
N TYR A 386 -8.60 -10.89 -1.92
CA TYR A 386 -7.74 -12.07 -1.99
C TYR A 386 -6.62 -11.97 -3.03
N GLY A 387 -6.79 -11.19 -4.09
CA GLY A 387 -5.73 -11.00 -5.09
C GLY A 387 -4.59 -10.12 -4.57
N TYR A 388 -4.89 -9.08 -3.81
CA TYR A 388 -3.90 -8.05 -3.46
C TYR A 388 -3.29 -8.20 -2.07
N LEU A 389 -3.93 -8.93 -1.16
CA LEU A 389 -3.35 -9.31 0.13
C LEU A 389 -1.89 -9.81 0.01
N PRO A 390 -1.58 -10.84 -0.80
CA PRO A 390 -0.22 -11.34 -0.94
C PRO A 390 0.77 -10.33 -1.52
N LEU A 391 0.29 -9.33 -2.28
CA LEU A 391 1.13 -8.40 -3.03
C LEU A 391 1.51 -7.17 -2.19
N LYS A 392 0.52 -6.53 -1.57
CA LYS A 392 0.70 -5.25 -0.86
C LYS A 392 0.63 -5.39 0.66
N PHE A 393 0.05 -6.49 1.16
CA PHE A 393 -0.17 -6.70 2.58
C PHE A 393 0.41 -8.03 3.09
N PRO A 394 1.71 -8.35 2.84
CA PRO A 394 2.30 -9.63 3.22
C PRO A 394 2.36 -9.89 4.75
N ARG A 395 2.12 -8.86 5.57
CA ARG A 395 1.97 -8.97 7.03
C ARG A 395 0.53 -9.27 7.49
N ILE A 396 -0.42 -9.41 6.55
CA ILE A 396 -1.73 -10.01 6.81
C ILE A 396 -1.59 -11.53 6.71
N LYS A 397 -1.64 -12.18 7.86
CA LYS A 397 -1.28 -13.59 8.05
C LYS A 397 -2.47 -14.49 8.38
N ALA A 398 -3.66 -13.91 8.55
CA ALA A 398 -4.92 -14.65 8.53
C ALA A 398 -6.05 -13.79 7.94
N VAL A 399 -7.04 -14.44 7.33
CA VAL A 399 -8.22 -13.79 6.75
C VAL A 399 -9.46 -14.65 6.95
N PHE A 400 -10.47 -14.10 7.62
CA PHE A 400 -11.70 -14.81 7.99
C PHE A 400 -12.91 -14.25 7.24
N TYR A 401 -13.46 -15.05 6.32
CA TYR A 401 -14.64 -14.67 5.55
C TYR A 401 -15.95 -14.96 6.31
N PHE A 402 -16.85 -13.98 6.37
CA PHE A 402 -18.18 -14.13 6.95
C PHE A 402 -19.20 -14.54 5.88
N SER A 403 -19.44 -15.85 5.75
CA SER A 403 -20.38 -16.39 4.77
C SER A 403 -21.79 -16.48 5.35
N ALA A 404 -22.62 -15.48 5.03
CA ALA A 404 -24.00 -15.44 5.49
C ALA A 404 -24.94 -14.83 4.45
N ASP A 405 -26.11 -15.46 4.28
CA ASP A 405 -27.25 -14.84 3.62
C ASP A 405 -28.09 -14.06 4.65
N GLN A 406 -27.93 -12.74 4.71
CA GLN A 406 -28.71 -11.93 5.65
C GLN A 406 -30.18 -11.81 5.23
N GLY A 407 -30.56 -12.21 4.02
CA GLY A 407 -31.95 -12.33 3.60
C GLY A 407 -32.68 -13.51 4.24
N SER A 408 -31.93 -14.49 4.78
CA SER A 408 -32.50 -15.70 5.39
C SER A 408 -33.46 -15.38 6.54
N PRO A 409 -34.57 -16.14 6.69
CA PRO A 409 -35.42 -16.11 7.87
C PRO A 409 -34.66 -16.32 9.18
N ASP A 410 -33.54 -17.04 9.15
CA ASP A 410 -32.70 -17.35 10.31
C ASP A 410 -31.77 -16.19 10.70
N TYR A 411 -31.66 -15.15 9.86
CA TYR A 411 -30.86 -13.97 10.16
C TYR A 411 -31.65 -12.93 10.98
N LYS A 412 -30.97 -12.18 11.85
CA LYS A 412 -31.59 -11.13 12.68
C LYS A 412 -32.34 -10.09 11.83
N PRO A 413 -33.65 -9.84 12.09
CA PRO A 413 -34.46 -8.95 11.24
C PRO A 413 -33.93 -7.52 11.12
N SER A 414 -33.25 -7.00 12.14
CA SER A 414 -32.78 -5.61 12.18
C SER A 414 -31.62 -5.28 11.23
N ASN A 415 -30.95 -6.30 10.66
CA ASN A 415 -29.72 -6.13 9.86
C ASN A 415 -29.76 -6.94 8.56
N ARG A 416 -30.95 -7.16 7.96
CA ARG A 416 -31.08 -7.87 6.69
C ARG A 416 -30.80 -6.95 5.51
N TRP A 417 -29.54 -6.67 5.22
CA TRP A 417 -29.16 -5.68 4.21
C TRP A 417 -28.54 -6.29 2.97
N SER A 418 -27.69 -7.31 3.12
CA SER A 418 -26.89 -7.86 2.02
C SER A 418 -26.73 -9.37 2.09
N ASN A 419 -26.48 -10.01 0.95
CA ASN A 419 -26.09 -11.41 0.91
C ASN A 419 -24.57 -11.51 0.68
N TYR A 420 -23.87 -12.12 1.64
CA TYR A 420 -22.42 -12.36 1.62
C TYR A 420 -22.07 -13.82 1.36
N SER A 421 -23.07 -14.72 1.30
CA SER A 421 -22.81 -16.16 1.27
C SER A 421 -21.97 -16.55 0.05
N LEU A 422 -20.93 -17.35 0.29
CA LEU A 422 -20.16 -18.05 -0.74
C LEU A 422 -20.96 -19.17 -1.43
N GLY A 423 -22.24 -19.36 -1.10
CA GLY A 423 -23.05 -20.43 -1.65
C GLY A 423 -23.51 -20.19 -3.09
N ARG A 424 -23.55 -18.94 -3.57
CA ARG A 424 -23.89 -18.60 -4.96
C ARG A 424 -22.78 -19.09 -5.89
N GLU A 425 -23.14 -19.83 -6.94
CA GLU A 425 -22.19 -20.55 -7.79
C GLU A 425 -21.09 -19.65 -8.39
N GLN A 426 -21.43 -18.54 -9.05
CA GLN A 426 -20.42 -17.66 -9.64
C GLN A 426 -19.48 -17.07 -8.59
N PHE A 427 -20.03 -16.73 -7.42
CA PHE A 427 -19.26 -16.16 -6.31
C PHE A 427 -18.33 -17.20 -5.67
N ARG A 428 -18.82 -18.43 -5.49
CA ARG A 428 -18.02 -19.59 -5.06
C ARG A 428 -16.88 -19.88 -6.02
N SER A 429 -17.17 -19.92 -7.33
CA SER A 429 -16.16 -20.18 -8.34
C SER A 429 -15.05 -19.13 -8.30
N ARG A 430 -15.42 -17.85 -8.12
CA ARG A 430 -14.41 -16.80 -7.96
C ARG A 430 -13.61 -16.95 -6.67
N TYR A 431 -14.25 -17.27 -5.56
CA TYR A 431 -13.58 -17.54 -4.28
C TYR A 431 -12.52 -18.64 -4.42
N LEU A 432 -12.87 -19.77 -5.05
CA LEU A 432 -11.96 -20.88 -5.33
C LEU A 432 -10.76 -20.42 -6.17
N GLU A 433 -11.00 -19.65 -7.23
CA GLU A 433 -9.93 -19.16 -8.11
C GLU A 433 -8.93 -18.24 -7.39
N VAL A 434 -9.41 -17.31 -6.56
CA VAL A 434 -8.54 -16.33 -5.88
C VAL A 434 -7.86 -16.89 -4.63
N THR A 435 -8.34 -18.01 -4.10
CA THR A 435 -7.76 -18.70 -2.94
C THR A 435 -6.98 -19.98 -3.28
N LYS A 436 -6.91 -20.36 -4.56
CA LYS A 436 -6.23 -21.60 -5.01
C LYS A 436 -4.72 -21.61 -4.74
N SER A 437 -4.09 -20.43 -4.69
CA SER A 437 -2.65 -20.32 -4.45
C SER A 437 -2.24 -21.04 -3.16
N PRO A 438 -1.07 -21.72 -3.13
CA PRO A 438 -0.52 -22.30 -1.90
C PRO A 438 -0.11 -21.23 -0.88
N TYR A 439 -0.13 -19.94 -1.25
CA TYR A 439 -0.03 -18.83 -0.30
C TYR A 439 -1.16 -18.83 0.75
N TYR A 440 -2.36 -19.31 0.37
CA TYR A 440 -3.49 -19.46 1.29
C TYR A 440 -3.45 -20.82 1.99
N LEU A 441 -3.12 -20.77 3.27
CA LEU A 441 -2.83 -21.92 4.11
C LEU A 441 -4.13 -22.56 4.63
N SER A 442 -4.17 -23.89 4.62
CA SER A 442 -5.29 -24.67 5.16
C SER A 442 -5.24 -24.86 6.68
N GLY A 443 -4.27 -24.23 7.34
CA GLY A 443 -4.04 -24.34 8.79
C GLY A 443 -3.18 -25.53 9.23
N LYS A 444 -3.13 -26.61 8.43
CA LYS A 444 -2.12 -27.69 8.55
C LYS A 444 -0.77 -27.25 8.00
N ASP A 445 -0.82 -26.48 6.91
CA ASP A 445 0.33 -25.84 6.31
C ASP A 445 0.78 -24.70 7.23
N ARG A 446 2.04 -24.72 7.65
CA ARG A 446 2.63 -23.71 8.54
C ARG A 446 3.34 -22.59 7.78
N VAL A 447 3.72 -22.83 6.53
CA VAL A 447 4.47 -21.90 5.68
C VAL A 447 4.09 -22.16 4.22
N SER A 448 3.88 -21.10 3.45
CA SER A 448 3.70 -21.16 2.01
C SER A 448 5.02 -21.44 1.29
N PRO A 449 5.05 -22.31 0.25
CA PRO A 449 6.24 -22.53 -0.57
C PRO A 449 6.54 -21.36 -1.52
N VAL A 450 5.60 -20.43 -1.67
CA VAL A 450 5.72 -19.26 -2.54
C VAL A 450 5.49 -17.96 -1.76
N ARG A 451 6.11 -16.89 -2.24
CA ARG A 451 5.81 -15.51 -1.86
C ARG A 451 5.70 -14.67 -3.12
N TYR A 452 5.28 -13.43 -2.96
CA TYR A 452 5.18 -12.47 -4.06
C TYR A 452 6.11 -11.31 -3.75
N ALA A 453 6.86 -10.91 -4.76
CA ALA A 453 7.80 -9.81 -4.70
C ALA A 453 7.49 -8.83 -5.83
N SER A 454 7.76 -7.55 -5.62
CA SER A 454 7.63 -6.57 -6.70
C SER A 454 8.53 -7.01 -7.86
N LEU A 455 8.13 -6.71 -9.09
CA LEU A 455 8.90 -7.14 -10.25
C LEU A 455 10.31 -6.50 -10.27
N GLN A 456 10.46 -5.34 -9.63
CA GLN A 456 11.74 -4.67 -9.42
C GLN A 456 12.66 -5.44 -8.46
N GLU A 457 12.11 -5.94 -7.34
CA GLU A 457 12.84 -6.78 -6.39
C GLU A 457 13.22 -8.12 -7.02
N ALA A 458 12.23 -8.78 -7.63
CA ALA A 458 12.35 -10.16 -8.08
C ALA A 458 13.13 -10.32 -9.38
N GLY A 459 13.16 -9.29 -10.23
CA GLY A 459 13.53 -9.42 -11.64
C GLY A 459 12.69 -10.46 -12.38
N LEU A 460 13.14 -10.84 -13.57
CA LEU A 460 12.63 -11.98 -14.32
C LEU A 460 13.64 -13.15 -14.28
N ILE A 461 13.17 -14.33 -14.65
CA ILE A 461 14.02 -15.51 -14.88
C ILE A 461 13.82 -16.04 -16.31
N PRO A 462 14.79 -16.75 -16.90
CA PRO A 462 14.55 -17.51 -18.12
C PRO A 462 13.39 -18.48 -17.94
N GLY A 463 12.59 -18.67 -19.00
CA GLY A 463 11.40 -19.52 -18.98
C GLY A 463 10.18 -18.82 -18.41
N GLU A 464 9.32 -19.59 -17.76
CA GLU A 464 8.01 -19.13 -17.30
C GLU A 464 8.09 -18.26 -16.04
N ASN A 465 7.48 -17.08 -16.10
CA ASN A 465 7.30 -16.16 -14.99
C ASN A 465 5.81 -15.93 -14.75
N LYS A 466 5.31 -16.23 -13.57
CA LYS A 466 3.94 -15.87 -13.18
C LYS A 466 3.91 -14.42 -12.72
N ILE A 467 3.36 -13.55 -13.56
CA ILE A 467 3.26 -12.11 -13.34
C ILE A 467 1.86 -11.76 -12.85
N LEU A 468 1.77 -10.87 -11.87
CA LEU A 468 0.53 -10.38 -11.29
C LEU A 468 0.55 -8.84 -11.29
N ALA A 469 -0.59 -8.19 -11.41
CA ALA A 469 -0.69 -6.74 -11.31
C ALA A 469 -1.57 -6.33 -10.12
N TYR A 470 -0.99 -5.49 -9.26
CA TYR A 470 -1.75 -4.66 -8.35
C TYR A 470 -2.26 -3.45 -9.13
N VAL A 471 -3.58 -3.37 -9.31
CA VAL A 471 -4.25 -2.29 -10.04
C VAL A 471 -5.29 -1.64 -9.13
N ARG A 472 -4.98 -0.44 -8.67
CA ARG A 472 -5.88 0.41 -7.89
C ARG A 472 -6.33 1.56 -8.77
N LEU A 473 -7.56 1.47 -9.28
CA LEU A 473 -8.22 2.54 -10.05
C LEU A 473 -9.43 3.09 -9.29
N PRO A 474 -9.72 4.39 -9.40
CA PRO A 474 -10.98 4.98 -8.97
C PRO A 474 -12.15 4.35 -9.73
N TYR A 475 -13.34 4.35 -9.13
CA TYR A 475 -14.54 3.80 -9.77
C TYR A 475 -14.85 4.49 -11.13
N PRO A 476 -15.23 3.75 -12.19
CA PRO A 476 -15.39 2.29 -12.26
C PRO A 476 -14.09 1.51 -12.03
N PHE A 477 -14.09 0.33 -11.40
CA PHE A 477 -12.83 -0.39 -11.16
C PHE A 477 -12.18 -0.90 -12.46
N ALA A 478 -10.94 -1.39 -12.39
CA ALA A 478 -10.30 -2.06 -13.52
C ALA A 478 -11.11 -3.30 -13.94
N GLY A 479 -11.50 -3.35 -15.21
CA GLY A 479 -12.21 -4.48 -15.82
C GLY A 479 -11.31 -5.37 -16.69
N LYS A 480 -10.15 -4.86 -17.13
CA LYS A 480 -9.18 -5.63 -17.91
C LYS A 480 -7.77 -5.06 -17.77
N VAL A 481 -6.79 -5.94 -17.79
CA VAL A 481 -5.36 -5.63 -17.89
C VAL A 481 -4.75 -6.39 -19.06
N ARG A 482 -3.91 -5.73 -19.84
CA ARG A 482 -3.14 -6.31 -20.95
C ARG A 482 -1.66 -6.10 -20.71
N TYR A 483 -0.88 -7.11 -21.08
CA TYR A 483 0.57 -7.09 -21.04
C TYR A 483 1.13 -7.13 -22.46
N GLU A 484 2.07 -6.24 -22.74
CA GLU A 484 2.77 -6.12 -24.01
C GLU A 484 4.28 -6.21 -23.78
N PHE A 485 4.94 -7.19 -24.39
CA PHE A 485 6.40 -7.33 -24.39
C PHE A 485 6.93 -6.90 -25.77
N ASP A 486 7.72 -5.83 -25.81
CA ASP A 486 8.16 -5.14 -27.03
C ASP A 486 7.01 -4.83 -28.00
N GLY A 487 5.89 -4.35 -27.44
CA GLY A 487 4.68 -4.01 -28.19
C GLY A 487 3.84 -5.23 -28.65
N LYS A 488 4.29 -6.46 -28.41
CA LYS A 488 3.52 -7.68 -28.70
C LYS A 488 2.70 -8.09 -27.49
N ILE A 489 1.41 -8.37 -27.68
CA ILE A 489 0.54 -8.84 -26.60
C ILE A 489 1.01 -10.23 -26.13
N VAL A 490 1.32 -10.34 -24.84
CA VAL A 490 1.78 -11.59 -24.20
C VAL A 490 0.77 -12.17 -23.21
N GLY A 491 -0.26 -11.40 -22.84
CA GLY A 491 -1.34 -11.90 -22.01
C GLY A 491 -2.38 -10.83 -21.67
N GLU A 492 -3.56 -11.28 -21.25
CA GLU A 492 -4.64 -10.45 -20.74
C GLU A 492 -5.28 -11.14 -19.53
N ALA A 493 -5.83 -10.34 -18.62
CA ALA A 493 -6.64 -10.83 -17.50
C ALA A 493 -7.75 -9.82 -17.18
N ASP A 494 -8.87 -10.30 -16.66
CA ASP A 494 -10.12 -9.55 -16.47
C ASP A 494 -10.57 -9.47 -14.99
N TYR A 495 -9.81 -10.06 -14.07
CA TYR A 495 -10.03 -9.91 -12.63
C TYR A 495 -8.73 -9.89 -11.84
N ALA A 496 -8.72 -9.17 -10.71
CA ALA A 496 -7.59 -9.13 -9.78
C ALA A 496 -7.25 -10.54 -9.25
N PRO A 497 -5.96 -10.91 -9.17
CA PRO A 497 -4.77 -10.05 -9.31
C PRO A 497 -4.21 -9.94 -10.75
N PHE A 498 -5.05 -10.15 -11.77
CA PHE A 498 -4.72 -9.97 -13.18
C PHE A 498 -3.51 -10.79 -13.65
N ALA A 499 -3.43 -12.04 -13.19
CA ALA A 499 -2.25 -12.87 -13.39
C ALA A 499 -2.12 -13.41 -14.82
N ILE A 500 -0.88 -13.46 -15.32
CA ILE A 500 -0.51 -14.12 -16.59
C ILE A 500 0.77 -14.96 -16.41
N SER A 501 1.00 -15.89 -17.34
CA SER A 501 2.31 -16.54 -17.51
C SER A 501 3.09 -15.84 -18.63
N LEU A 502 4.24 -15.26 -18.30
CA LEU A 502 5.15 -14.60 -19.24
C LEU A 502 6.39 -15.48 -19.45
N ASN A 503 6.63 -15.93 -20.68
CA ASN A 503 7.81 -16.73 -21.01
C ASN A 503 8.96 -15.84 -21.53
N ILE A 504 10.13 -15.94 -20.90
CA ILE A 504 11.34 -15.18 -21.26
C ILE A 504 12.38 -16.10 -21.93
N PRO A 505 12.94 -15.73 -23.09
CA PRO A 505 14.00 -16.50 -23.75
C PRO A 505 15.25 -16.67 -22.87
N GLU A 506 15.99 -17.77 -23.05
CA GLU A 506 17.22 -18.04 -22.28
C GLU A 506 18.34 -17.03 -22.55
N ASN A 507 18.44 -16.54 -23.78
CA ASN A 507 19.50 -15.63 -24.22
C ASN A 507 18.88 -14.32 -24.73
N LEU A 508 18.33 -13.53 -23.82
CA LEU A 508 17.79 -12.21 -24.11
C LEU A 508 18.94 -11.18 -24.11
N GLU A 509 18.98 -10.28 -25.09
CA GLU A 509 20.04 -9.27 -25.23
C GLU A 509 19.42 -7.89 -25.47
N GLY A 510 20.07 -6.85 -24.94
CA GLY A 510 19.59 -5.48 -25.08
C GLY A 510 18.47 -5.11 -24.11
N ILE A 511 17.80 -3.99 -24.38
CA ILE A 511 16.72 -3.48 -23.52
C ILE A 511 15.36 -3.84 -24.12
N HIS A 512 14.51 -4.44 -23.30
CA HIS A 512 13.15 -4.83 -23.67
C HIS A 512 12.12 -4.05 -22.85
N LEU A 513 10.89 -3.91 -23.38
CA LEU A 513 9.83 -3.16 -22.73
C LEU A 513 8.66 -4.07 -22.38
N LEU A 514 8.30 -4.12 -21.10
CA LEU A 514 7.05 -4.71 -20.63
C LEU A 514 6.07 -3.59 -20.27
N THR A 515 5.05 -3.40 -21.09
CA THR A 515 3.98 -2.42 -20.86
C THR A 515 2.75 -3.13 -20.32
N VAL A 516 2.23 -2.65 -19.20
CA VAL A 516 0.93 -3.04 -18.65
C VAL A 516 -0.07 -1.93 -18.93
N ARG A 517 -1.17 -2.26 -19.61
CA ARG A 517 -2.28 -1.35 -19.94
C ARG A 517 -3.52 -1.77 -19.20
N THR A 518 -4.32 -0.80 -18.75
CA THR A 518 -5.55 -1.06 -18.01
C THR A 518 -6.76 -0.53 -18.77
N TRP A 519 -7.93 -1.13 -18.53
CA TRP A 519 -9.22 -0.60 -18.96
C TRP A 519 -10.16 -0.59 -17.76
N TYR A 520 -10.90 0.50 -17.62
CA TYR A 520 -12.00 0.64 -16.68
C TYR A 520 -13.11 -0.35 -17.03
N ALA A 521 -13.87 -0.81 -16.03
CA ALA A 521 -15.13 -1.51 -16.24
C ALA A 521 -16.07 -0.58 -17.04
N GLY A 522 -16.43 -1.00 -18.26
CA GLY A 522 -17.09 -0.16 -19.26
C GLY A 522 -16.23 0.16 -20.49
N GLY A 523 -14.95 -0.19 -20.49
CA GLY A 523 -14.10 -0.22 -21.69
C GLY A 523 -13.31 1.05 -21.98
N LYS A 524 -13.41 2.12 -21.17
CA LYS A 524 -12.51 3.29 -21.27
C LYS A 524 -11.08 2.85 -20.96
N GLU A 525 -10.12 3.25 -21.79
CA GLU A 525 -8.69 3.00 -21.51
C GLU A 525 -8.27 3.74 -20.23
N GLY A 526 -7.51 3.05 -19.40
CA GLY A 526 -6.96 3.55 -18.15
C GLY A 526 -5.46 3.82 -18.22
N PRO A 527 -4.84 4.12 -17.08
CA PRO A 527 -3.40 4.35 -17.03
C PRO A 527 -2.63 3.10 -17.50
N ALA A 528 -1.47 3.34 -18.08
CA ALA A 528 -0.50 2.32 -18.42
C ALA A 528 0.80 2.56 -17.65
N LYS A 529 1.59 1.50 -17.48
CA LYS A 529 2.93 1.58 -16.90
C LYS A 529 3.88 0.70 -17.69
N THR A 530 5.04 1.23 -18.00
CA THR A 530 6.08 0.54 -18.75
C THR A 530 7.26 0.24 -17.85
N TYR A 531 7.83 -0.95 -18.01
CA TYR A 531 9.05 -1.37 -17.36
C TYR A 531 10.09 -1.68 -18.43
N ALA A 532 11.29 -1.16 -18.25
CA ALA A 532 12.45 -1.55 -19.03
C ALA A 532 13.11 -2.77 -18.38
N ILE A 533 13.50 -3.73 -19.22
CA ILE A 533 14.10 -5.00 -18.82
C ILE A 533 15.49 -5.04 -19.44
N ASP A 534 16.49 -5.21 -18.59
CA ASP A 534 17.84 -5.52 -19.02
C ASP A 534 17.88 -6.99 -19.46
N GLY A 535 18.03 -7.27 -20.75
CA GLY A 535 18.00 -8.62 -21.30
C GLY A 535 19.09 -9.52 -20.72
N GLU A 536 20.26 -8.97 -20.41
CA GLU A 536 21.39 -9.76 -19.92
C GLU A 536 21.30 -10.07 -18.41
N THR A 537 20.69 -9.17 -17.63
CA THR A 537 20.57 -9.34 -16.17
C THR A 537 19.18 -9.70 -15.69
N LEU A 538 18.18 -9.60 -16.58
CA LEU A 538 16.74 -9.74 -16.31
C LEU A 538 16.23 -8.85 -15.18
N ARG A 539 16.95 -7.77 -14.88
CA ARG A 539 16.52 -6.72 -13.95
C ARG A 539 15.47 -5.85 -14.60
N VAL A 540 14.53 -5.39 -13.76
CA VAL A 540 13.36 -4.66 -14.22
C VAL A 540 13.33 -3.28 -13.58
N HIS A 541 13.19 -2.25 -14.41
CA HIS A 541 13.24 -0.85 -14.03
C HIS A 541 11.93 -0.17 -14.47
N PRO A 542 11.16 0.45 -13.56
CA PRO A 542 9.94 1.17 -13.94
C PRO A 542 10.32 2.43 -14.71
N LEU A 543 9.66 2.69 -15.84
CA LEU A 543 9.79 3.95 -16.56
C LEU A 543 8.77 4.96 -16.01
N SER A 544 9.21 6.20 -15.79
CA SER A 544 8.30 7.33 -15.53
C SER A 544 7.59 7.76 -16.83
N GLY A 545 6.41 8.39 -16.73
CA GLY A 545 5.53 8.65 -17.89
C GLY A 545 6.22 9.36 -19.07
N ASP A 546 7.16 10.27 -18.80
CA ASP A 546 7.91 11.00 -19.83
C ASP A 546 9.19 10.27 -20.31
N GLN A 547 9.51 9.11 -19.72
CA GLN A 547 10.64 8.28 -20.14
C GLN A 547 10.22 7.38 -21.31
N VAL A 548 10.29 7.94 -22.50
CA VAL A 548 10.49 7.12 -23.70
C VAL A 548 11.99 6.80 -23.77
N PRO A 549 12.41 5.57 -24.08
CA PRO A 549 13.81 5.29 -24.42
C PRO A 549 14.20 6.16 -25.63
N VAL A 550 14.81 7.32 -25.39
CA VAL A 550 15.27 8.22 -26.46
C VAL A 550 16.56 7.64 -27.00
N ALA A 551 16.47 6.97 -28.14
CA ALA A 551 17.57 6.22 -28.74
C ALA A 551 18.59 7.07 -29.52
N ALA A 552 18.55 8.41 -29.48
CA ALA A 552 19.55 9.22 -30.18
C ALA A 552 19.78 10.57 -29.50
N PHE A 553 20.84 10.64 -28.69
CA PHE A 553 21.39 11.92 -28.24
C PHE A 553 22.37 12.45 -29.29
N SER A 554 22.31 13.75 -29.57
CA SER A 554 23.10 14.39 -30.65
C SER A 554 24.62 14.38 -30.40
N ASP A 555 25.05 14.14 -29.16
CA ASP A 555 26.42 14.24 -28.69
C ASP A 555 27.05 12.89 -28.31
N LEU A 556 26.45 11.77 -28.75
CA LEU A 556 26.97 10.42 -28.46
C LEU A 556 27.57 9.71 -29.68
N GLU A 557 27.48 10.27 -30.88
CA GLU A 557 28.06 9.66 -32.07
C GLU A 557 29.57 9.44 -31.90
N GLY A 558 30.02 8.17 -31.98
CA GLY A 558 31.42 7.79 -31.80
C GLY A 558 31.95 7.89 -30.35
N HIS A 559 31.11 8.24 -29.38
CA HIS A 559 31.55 8.40 -27.99
C HIS A 559 31.87 7.05 -27.32
N TRP A 560 32.98 6.97 -26.59
CA TRP A 560 33.49 5.71 -26.01
C TRP A 560 32.55 5.04 -25.01
N ALA A 561 31.70 5.81 -24.34
CA ALA A 561 30.70 5.34 -23.39
C ALA A 561 29.29 5.17 -24.01
N PHE A 562 29.17 5.21 -25.35
CA PHE A 562 27.88 5.15 -26.05
C PHE A 562 27.01 3.99 -25.55
N ARG A 563 27.57 2.78 -25.47
CA ARG A 563 26.82 1.56 -25.09
C ARG A 563 26.32 1.61 -23.64
N GLU A 564 27.16 2.07 -22.72
CA GLU A 564 26.78 2.18 -21.31
C GLU A 564 25.75 3.28 -21.08
N ILE A 565 25.84 4.38 -21.83
CA ILE A 565 24.85 5.45 -21.80
C ILE A 565 23.52 4.96 -22.35
N GLU A 566 23.51 4.36 -23.55
CA GLU A 566 22.33 3.79 -24.21
C GLU A 566 21.61 2.81 -23.26
N LYS A 567 22.37 1.92 -22.61
CA LYS A 567 21.83 0.97 -21.63
C LYS A 567 21.11 1.67 -20.46
N LEU A 568 21.77 2.61 -19.78
CA LEU A 568 21.18 3.26 -18.61
C LEU A 568 20.02 4.20 -18.96
N THR A 569 20.05 4.81 -20.14
CA THR A 569 18.94 5.63 -20.63
C THR A 569 17.76 4.76 -21.07
N GLY A 570 18.02 3.60 -21.69
CA GLY A 570 17.00 2.61 -22.02
C GLY A 570 16.32 2.03 -20.78
N LEU A 571 17.07 1.87 -19.67
CA LEU A 571 16.54 1.47 -18.38
C LEU A 571 15.82 2.59 -17.61
N GLY A 572 15.82 3.82 -18.12
CA GLY A 572 15.26 4.98 -17.43
C GLY A 572 16.05 5.41 -16.18
N ILE A 573 17.27 4.90 -15.99
CA ILE A 573 18.12 5.28 -14.84
C ILE A 573 18.67 6.68 -15.02
N LEU A 574 19.04 7.01 -16.26
CA LEU A 574 19.50 8.33 -16.65
C LEU A 574 18.59 8.91 -17.72
N LYS A 575 18.51 10.24 -17.73
CA LYS A 575 17.88 11.04 -18.78
C LYS A 575 18.92 11.97 -19.37
N GLY A 576 18.80 12.28 -20.66
CA GLY A 576 19.47 13.44 -21.24
C GLY A 576 18.68 14.72 -20.97
N TYR A 577 19.10 15.79 -21.63
CA TYR A 577 18.54 17.12 -21.49
C TYR A 577 17.44 17.37 -22.52
N GLY A 578 16.55 18.33 -22.26
CA GLY A 578 15.45 18.67 -23.15
C GLY A 578 15.88 19.25 -24.51
N ASP A 579 17.17 19.52 -24.69
CA ASP A 579 17.79 19.96 -25.95
C ASP A 579 18.25 18.79 -26.85
N GLY A 580 18.04 17.54 -26.42
CA GLY A 580 18.45 16.34 -27.16
C GLY A 580 19.90 15.91 -26.94
N SER A 581 20.64 16.53 -26.01
CA SER A 581 21.99 16.13 -25.61
C SER A 581 22.00 15.23 -24.37
N PHE A 582 23.06 14.44 -24.18
CA PHE A 582 23.33 13.70 -22.94
C PHE A 582 24.39 14.36 -22.05
N ARG A 583 25.29 15.13 -22.67
CA ARG A 583 26.48 15.78 -22.12
C ARG A 583 27.44 14.79 -21.45
N PRO A 584 27.95 13.78 -22.18
CA PRO A 584 28.72 12.67 -21.61
C PRO A 584 30.00 13.12 -20.88
N ASP A 585 30.66 14.17 -21.36
CA ASP A 585 31.89 14.71 -20.78
C ASP A 585 31.65 15.78 -19.71
N GLY A 586 30.40 16.17 -19.48
CA GLY A 586 30.03 17.09 -18.41
C GLY A 586 30.17 16.44 -17.02
N PRO A 587 30.45 17.22 -15.96
CA PRO A 587 30.53 16.69 -14.60
C PRO A 587 29.16 16.15 -14.14
N ILE A 588 29.17 15.07 -13.36
CA ILE A 588 27.98 14.58 -12.64
C ILE A 588 27.97 15.14 -11.21
N THR A 589 26.80 15.54 -10.71
CA THR A 589 26.67 16.01 -9.32
C THR A 589 26.64 14.84 -8.33
N ARG A 590 26.89 15.11 -7.05
CA ARG A 590 26.78 14.10 -5.97
C ARG A 590 25.38 13.49 -5.90
N ALA A 591 24.33 14.32 -5.98
CA ALA A 591 22.96 13.84 -5.95
C ALA A 591 22.60 13.00 -7.18
N GLU A 592 23.00 13.41 -8.37
CA GLU A 592 22.80 12.64 -9.60
C GLU A 592 23.50 11.27 -9.52
N PHE A 593 24.76 11.25 -9.08
CA PHE A 593 25.49 9.98 -8.93
C PHE A 593 24.87 9.08 -7.85
N LEU A 594 24.45 9.64 -6.71
CA LEU A 594 23.80 8.88 -5.65
C LEU A 594 22.49 8.24 -6.12
N LYS A 595 21.70 8.98 -6.91
CA LYS A 595 20.49 8.45 -7.55
C LYS A 595 20.81 7.26 -8.46
N VAL A 596 21.75 7.42 -9.40
CA VAL A 596 22.18 6.33 -10.31
C VAL A 596 22.63 5.11 -9.54
N LEU A 597 23.47 5.33 -8.52
CA LEU A 597 24.01 4.27 -7.67
C LEU A 597 22.91 3.49 -6.95
N PHE A 598 21.94 4.18 -6.36
CA PHE A 598 20.83 3.55 -5.65
C PHE A 598 19.96 2.73 -6.59
N GLU A 599 19.66 3.26 -7.77
CA GLU A 599 18.87 2.55 -8.77
C GLU A 599 19.58 1.28 -9.28
N VAL A 600 20.88 1.33 -9.60
CA VAL A 600 21.61 0.12 -10.04
C VAL A 600 21.87 -0.88 -8.90
N ALA A 601 21.95 -0.40 -7.66
CA ALA A 601 22.09 -1.25 -6.49
C ALA A 601 20.75 -1.84 -6.00
N GLY A 602 19.61 -1.42 -6.58
CA GLY A 602 18.28 -1.84 -6.13
C GLY A 602 17.91 -1.30 -4.75
N ILE A 603 18.47 -0.15 -4.36
CA ILE A 603 18.23 0.48 -3.06
C ILE A 603 17.06 1.45 -3.20
N THR A 604 15.94 1.14 -2.55
CA THR A 604 14.80 2.06 -2.46
C THR A 604 14.98 3.00 -1.28
N ALA A 605 14.93 4.31 -1.53
CA ALA A 605 14.78 5.31 -0.48
C ALA A 605 13.31 5.39 -0.05
N LYS A 606 13.05 5.28 1.26
CA LYS A 606 11.73 5.58 1.82
C LYS A 606 11.65 7.08 2.07
N THR A 607 10.49 7.68 1.84
CA THR A 607 10.21 9.04 2.33
C THR A 607 10.30 9.02 3.86
N PRO A 608 11.08 9.90 4.52
CA PRO A 608 11.19 9.91 5.97
C PRO A 608 9.81 10.11 6.64
N GLU A 609 9.53 9.36 7.71
CA GLU A 609 8.31 9.51 8.54
C GLU A 609 8.39 10.72 9.48
N THR A 610 9.58 11.32 9.63
CA THR A 610 9.85 12.46 10.51
C THR A 610 10.36 13.68 9.73
N GLU A 611 10.08 14.88 10.25
CA GLU A 611 10.62 16.12 9.67
C GLU A 611 12.16 16.08 9.60
N PRO A 612 12.77 16.44 8.46
CA PRO A 612 14.22 16.31 8.28
C PRO A 612 15.05 17.34 9.06
N VAL A 613 16.31 16.99 9.32
CA VAL A 613 17.21 17.65 10.30
C VAL A 613 17.92 18.92 9.74
N SER A 614 17.73 19.30 8.46
CA SER A 614 18.45 20.44 7.86
C SER A 614 17.67 21.22 6.77
N PRO A 615 17.48 22.56 6.89
CA PRO A 615 16.69 23.37 5.95
C PRO A 615 17.24 23.50 4.52
N TYR A 616 18.54 23.25 4.29
CA TYR A 616 19.17 23.39 2.96
C TYR A 616 18.99 22.15 2.08
N GLU A 617 18.70 20.99 2.68
CA GLU A 617 18.56 19.71 1.99
C GLU A 617 17.09 19.27 1.87
N THR A 618 16.17 19.88 2.61
CA THR A 618 14.74 19.50 2.70
C THR A 618 13.94 19.77 1.43
N SER A 619 14.28 20.81 0.67
CA SER A 619 13.60 21.17 -0.58
C SER A 619 14.27 20.58 -1.82
N HIS A 620 15.43 19.94 -1.66
CA HIS A 620 16.17 19.35 -2.77
C HIS A 620 15.51 18.03 -3.21
N TRP A 621 15.43 17.78 -4.51
CA TRP A 621 14.77 16.58 -5.07
C TRP A 621 15.38 15.26 -4.57
N ALA A 622 16.65 15.29 -4.13
CA ALA A 622 17.39 14.13 -3.64
C ALA A 622 17.36 13.96 -2.10
N ALA A 623 16.56 14.74 -1.35
CA ALA A 623 16.54 14.70 0.12
C ALA A 623 16.41 13.26 0.68
N ALA A 624 15.40 12.52 0.22
CA ALA A 624 15.15 11.14 0.67
C ALA A 624 16.30 10.18 0.30
N LEU A 625 16.98 10.39 -0.83
CA LEU A 625 18.14 9.59 -1.23
C LEU A 625 19.33 9.83 -0.30
N ILE A 626 19.58 11.09 0.06
CA ILE A 626 20.67 11.50 0.95
C ILE A 626 20.44 10.89 2.34
N ASP A 627 19.23 10.99 2.88
CA ASP A 627 18.89 10.42 4.18
C ASP A 627 19.04 8.89 4.20
N ALA A 628 18.53 8.22 3.16
CA ALA A 628 18.70 6.78 3.00
C ALA A 628 20.17 6.36 2.89
N ALA A 629 21.03 7.20 2.28
CA ALA A 629 22.47 6.97 2.19
C ALA A 629 23.20 7.19 3.52
N ARG A 630 22.76 8.14 4.33
CA ARG A 630 23.25 8.38 5.69
C ARG A 630 22.92 7.21 6.62
N GLU A 631 21.67 6.77 6.60
CA GLU A 631 21.18 5.62 7.38
C GLU A 631 21.99 4.35 7.08
N ARG A 632 22.26 4.10 5.79
CA ARG A 632 23.06 2.96 5.31
C ARG A 632 24.56 3.14 5.45
N LYS A 633 25.02 4.29 5.97
CA LYS A 633 26.45 4.65 6.10
C LYS A 633 27.21 4.63 4.77
N VAL A 634 26.51 4.84 3.64
CA VAL A 634 27.11 4.94 2.31
C VAL A 634 27.98 6.20 2.24
N ILE A 635 27.42 7.32 2.70
CA ILE A 635 28.07 8.64 2.65
C ILE A 635 28.65 9.09 4.00
N ARG A 636 28.65 8.24 5.05
CA ARG A 636 29.15 8.61 6.39
C ARG A 636 30.46 7.93 6.78
N ASP A 637 31.37 8.67 7.40
CA ASP A 637 32.61 8.14 7.96
C ASP A 637 32.39 7.35 9.27
N SER A 638 33.48 6.87 9.87
CA SER A 638 33.43 6.10 11.13
C SER A 638 32.96 6.91 12.34
N ARG A 639 32.97 8.24 12.26
CA ARG A 639 32.50 9.19 13.29
C ARG A 639 31.04 9.57 13.09
N GLY A 640 30.42 9.13 11.99
CA GLY A 640 29.05 9.44 11.63
C GLY A 640 28.86 10.78 10.91
N LEU A 641 29.95 11.41 10.44
CA LEU A 641 29.94 12.63 9.64
C LEU A 641 29.90 12.28 8.15
N ASP A 642 29.29 13.13 7.32
CA ASP A 642 29.32 12.89 5.88
C ASP A 642 30.76 13.00 5.35
N ILE A 643 31.15 12.09 4.46
CA ILE A 643 32.52 11.94 3.94
C ILE A 643 33.00 13.20 3.20
N ALA A 644 32.08 13.90 2.56
CA ALA A 644 32.33 15.18 1.89
C ALA A 644 32.38 16.39 2.85
N GLY A 645 32.17 16.20 4.15
CA GLY A 645 31.88 17.27 5.09
C GLY A 645 30.41 17.68 4.99
N THR A 646 30.11 18.80 4.34
CA THR A 646 28.74 19.14 3.94
C THR A 646 28.45 18.44 2.61
N PHE A 647 27.33 17.70 2.49
CA PHE A 647 27.10 16.86 1.31
C PHE A 647 27.01 17.64 -0.01
N LEU A 648 26.45 18.87 -0.01
CA LEU A 648 26.36 19.76 -1.17
C LEU A 648 25.88 19.03 -2.45
N PRO A 649 24.57 18.72 -2.57
CA PRO A 649 24.04 17.78 -3.56
C PRO A 649 24.30 18.16 -5.03
N ASP A 650 24.38 19.45 -5.34
CA ASP A 650 24.56 19.98 -6.70
C ASP A 650 26.04 20.16 -7.10
N GLU A 651 26.97 19.97 -6.16
CA GLU A 651 28.39 20.07 -6.45
C GLU A 651 28.91 18.82 -7.19
N PRO A 652 29.89 18.97 -8.10
CA PRO A 652 30.52 17.84 -8.78
C PRO A 652 31.06 16.79 -7.80
N CYS A 653 30.87 15.52 -8.12
CA CYS A 653 31.34 14.41 -7.29
C CYS A 653 32.80 14.04 -7.63
N PRO A 654 33.76 14.21 -6.71
CA PRO A 654 35.14 13.77 -6.92
C PRO A 654 35.22 12.24 -7.05
N ARG A 655 36.14 11.78 -7.88
CA ARG A 655 36.30 10.36 -8.22
C ARG A 655 36.53 9.45 -7.01
N TRP A 656 37.24 9.93 -5.99
CA TRP A 656 37.47 9.17 -4.75
C TRP A 656 36.19 8.98 -3.92
N GLU A 657 35.33 9.99 -3.82
CA GLU A 657 34.07 9.91 -3.07
C GLU A 657 33.14 8.89 -3.72
N MET A 658 32.98 9.01 -5.03
CA MET A 658 32.15 8.12 -5.83
C MET A 658 32.62 6.65 -5.75
N ALA A 659 33.92 6.40 -5.75
CA ALA A 659 34.47 5.06 -5.53
C ALA A 659 34.06 4.47 -4.18
N VAL A 660 34.12 5.29 -3.13
CA VAL A 660 33.71 4.92 -1.77
C VAL A 660 32.20 4.68 -1.70
N TYR A 661 31.39 5.59 -2.26
CA TYR A 661 29.94 5.45 -2.30
C TYR A 661 29.55 4.16 -3.01
N ALA A 662 30.12 3.89 -4.20
CA ALA A 662 29.85 2.69 -4.98
C ALA A 662 30.19 1.41 -4.21
N ALA A 663 31.40 1.34 -3.64
CA ALA A 663 31.84 0.17 -2.87
C ALA A 663 30.92 -0.10 -1.67
N ARG A 664 30.54 0.96 -0.94
CA ARG A 664 29.72 0.85 0.27
C ARG A 664 28.27 0.53 -0.02
N ALA A 665 27.68 1.14 -1.06
CA ALA A 665 26.31 0.88 -1.44
C ALA A 665 26.06 -0.60 -1.76
N ILE A 666 27.05 -1.30 -2.30
CA ILE A 666 26.97 -2.74 -2.58
C ILE A 666 27.65 -3.63 -1.51
N GLY A 667 28.04 -3.04 -0.37
CA GLY A 667 28.55 -3.79 0.78
C GLY A 667 29.96 -4.37 0.64
N LEU A 668 30.83 -3.82 -0.21
CA LEU A 668 32.22 -4.27 -0.30
C LEU A 668 32.97 -3.99 0.99
N ARG A 669 33.70 -5.00 1.47
CA ARG A 669 34.55 -4.86 2.66
C ARG A 669 35.87 -4.18 2.28
N PRO A 670 36.31 -3.15 3.02
CA PRO A 670 37.61 -2.52 2.81
C PRO A 670 38.75 -3.55 2.90
N LYS A 671 39.74 -3.41 2.03
CA LYS A 671 40.98 -4.20 2.05
C LYS A 671 41.96 -3.61 3.05
N ASP A 672 42.72 -4.48 3.71
CA ASP A 672 43.83 -4.07 4.57
C ASP A 672 45.06 -3.78 3.72
N VAL A 673 45.13 -2.56 3.17
CA VAL A 673 46.22 -2.10 2.31
C VAL A 673 46.65 -0.69 2.71
N ALA A 674 47.96 -0.46 2.79
CA ALA A 674 48.54 0.86 3.05
C ALA A 674 48.67 1.74 1.79
N ARG A 675 48.59 1.12 0.59
CA ARG A 675 48.65 1.80 -0.70
C ARG A 675 47.88 1.06 -1.77
N THR A 676 47.37 1.79 -2.74
CA THR A 676 46.82 1.26 -3.99
C THR A 676 47.93 1.08 -5.04
N SER A 677 47.58 0.46 -6.17
CA SER A 677 48.47 0.31 -7.33
C SER A 677 48.55 1.55 -8.23
N PHE A 678 47.81 2.61 -7.93
CA PHE A 678 47.77 3.82 -8.76
C PHE A 678 49.00 4.70 -8.55
N SER A 679 49.42 5.41 -9.60
CA SER A 679 50.60 6.30 -9.57
C SER A 679 50.40 7.54 -8.70
N ASP A 680 49.16 7.94 -8.48
CA ASP A 680 48.71 9.10 -7.71
C ASP A 680 48.07 8.70 -6.36
N ASP A 681 48.50 7.56 -5.79
CA ASP A 681 48.02 7.06 -4.48
C ASP A 681 48.15 8.08 -3.34
N SER A 682 49.17 8.94 -3.38
CA SER A 682 49.41 9.98 -2.36
C SER A 682 48.30 11.03 -2.28
N GLU A 683 47.47 11.14 -3.31
CA GLU A 683 46.32 12.06 -3.34
C GLU A 683 45.01 11.42 -2.87
N ILE A 684 45.00 10.09 -2.64
CA ILE A 684 43.86 9.36 -2.08
C ILE A 684 43.86 9.54 -0.55
N PRO A 685 42.74 9.93 0.08
CA PRO A 685 42.68 9.99 1.54
C PRO A 685 42.96 8.63 2.18
N GLU A 686 43.83 8.61 3.18
CA GLU A 686 44.39 7.38 3.77
C GLU A 686 43.31 6.39 4.23
N GLU A 687 42.25 6.90 4.87
CA GLU A 687 41.13 6.10 5.37
C GLU A 687 40.32 5.39 4.26
N TRP A 688 40.38 5.87 3.01
CA TRP A 688 39.58 5.36 1.90
C TRP A 688 40.34 4.41 0.98
N LYS A 689 41.66 4.27 1.12
CA LYS A 689 42.50 3.41 0.28
C LYS A 689 42.02 1.96 0.26
N GLY A 690 41.70 1.40 1.43
CA GLY A 690 41.17 0.04 1.54
C GLY A 690 39.82 -0.16 0.84
N THR A 691 38.94 0.83 0.90
CA THR A 691 37.62 0.80 0.25
C THR A 691 37.76 0.93 -1.27
N ILE A 692 38.62 1.85 -1.73
CA ILE A 692 38.92 2.04 -3.15
C ILE A 692 39.58 0.78 -3.73
N GLN A 693 40.51 0.15 -3.01
CA GLN A 693 41.10 -1.11 -3.44
C GLN A 693 40.05 -2.21 -3.56
N ALA A 694 39.08 -2.28 -2.63
CA ALA A 694 37.98 -3.22 -2.76
C ALA A 694 37.15 -2.98 -4.04
N ALA A 695 36.90 -1.72 -4.40
CA ALA A 695 36.21 -1.36 -5.64
C ALA A 695 36.99 -1.74 -6.90
N VAL A 696 38.32 -1.64 -6.86
CA VAL A 696 39.22 -2.08 -7.93
C VAL A 696 39.20 -3.59 -8.07
N ASP A 697 39.34 -4.33 -6.96
CA ASP A 697 39.29 -5.79 -6.93
C ASP A 697 37.95 -6.33 -7.45
N ALA A 698 36.85 -5.64 -7.14
CA ALA A 698 35.50 -5.94 -7.66
C ALA A 698 35.30 -5.52 -9.12
N GLY A 699 36.30 -4.89 -9.76
CA GLY A 699 36.25 -4.47 -11.15
C GLY A 699 35.36 -3.26 -11.43
N LEU A 700 34.91 -2.54 -10.40
CA LEU A 700 34.11 -1.32 -10.54
C LEU A 700 34.95 -0.18 -11.14
N ILE A 701 36.25 -0.15 -10.79
CA ILE A 701 37.21 0.91 -11.15
C ILE A 701 38.45 0.29 -11.78
N ARG A 702 39.00 0.95 -12.81
CA ARG A 702 40.23 0.52 -13.52
C ARG A 702 41.32 1.60 -13.67
N GLY A 703 41.11 2.81 -13.15
CA GLY A 703 41.92 3.98 -13.47
C GLY A 703 41.50 4.67 -14.78
N LEU A 704 42.01 5.87 -15.04
CA LEU A 704 41.67 6.68 -16.23
C LEU A 704 42.44 6.22 -17.48
N ASP A 705 43.71 5.84 -17.30
CA ASP A 705 44.63 5.36 -18.35
C ASP A 705 45.30 4.03 -17.97
N GLY A 706 44.79 3.36 -16.94
CA GLY A 706 45.35 2.13 -16.38
C GLY A 706 46.53 2.34 -15.42
N ARG A 707 46.96 3.57 -15.16
CA ARG A 707 48.00 3.90 -14.15
C ARG A 707 47.55 4.94 -13.14
N ARG A 708 46.75 5.92 -13.57
CA ARG A 708 46.30 7.06 -12.77
C ARG A 708 44.85 6.91 -12.31
N PHE A 709 44.56 7.23 -11.05
CA PHE A 709 43.21 7.20 -10.49
C PHE A 709 42.45 8.51 -10.69
N GLY A 710 43.13 9.65 -10.55
CA GLY A 710 42.56 11.00 -10.57
C GLY A 710 41.64 11.28 -9.38
N PRO A 711 42.08 11.18 -8.11
CA PRO A 711 41.18 11.20 -6.96
C PRO A 711 40.32 12.47 -6.91
N ARG A 712 40.94 13.64 -7.09
CA ARG A 712 40.27 14.95 -6.99
C ARG A 712 39.58 15.42 -8.27
N GLU A 713 39.69 14.65 -9.36
CA GLU A 713 39.00 15.00 -10.61
C GLU A 713 37.50 14.76 -10.47
N SER A 714 36.71 15.70 -11.00
CA SER A 714 35.26 15.54 -11.11
C SER A 714 34.95 14.42 -12.08
N MET A 715 34.08 13.49 -11.68
CA MET A 715 33.66 12.43 -12.58
C MET A 715 32.73 12.98 -13.67
N THR A 716 32.92 12.52 -14.91
CA THR A 716 31.99 12.82 -15.99
C THR A 716 30.75 11.91 -15.94
N ARG A 717 29.65 12.35 -16.55
CA ARG A 717 28.44 11.53 -16.70
C ARG A 717 28.73 10.20 -17.41
N ALA A 718 29.60 10.19 -18.42
CA ALA A 718 30.03 8.97 -19.10
C ALA A 718 30.78 7.98 -18.18
N GLN A 719 31.68 8.49 -17.35
CA GLN A 719 32.38 7.66 -16.36
C GLN A 719 31.40 7.10 -15.31
N ALA A 720 30.38 7.88 -14.93
CA ALA A 720 29.30 7.42 -14.06
C ALA A 720 28.54 6.25 -14.67
N CYS A 721 28.19 6.35 -15.96
CA CYS A 721 27.50 5.30 -16.69
C CYS A 721 28.32 4.00 -16.72
N VAL A 722 29.61 4.11 -17.00
CA VAL A 722 30.50 2.95 -17.05
C VAL A 722 30.65 2.28 -15.69
N MET A 723 30.75 3.06 -14.62
CA MET A 723 30.73 2.47 -13.27
C MET A 723 29.40 1.79 -12.96
N ALA A 724 28.28 2.44 -13.25
CA ALA A 724 26.95 1.92 -12.98
C ALA A 724 26.71 0.57 -13.68
N VAL A 725 27.09 0.44 -14.95
CA VAL A 725 27.03 -0.84 -15.68
C VAL A 725 27.94 -1.91 -15.08
N ARG A 726 29.13 -1.54 -14.58
CA ARG A 726 30.02 -2.48 -13.86
C ARG A 726 29.43 -2.96 -12.54
N ILE A 727 28.77 -2.06 -11.80
CA ILE A 727 28.04 -2.41 -10.58
C ILE A 727 26.93 -3.42 -10.89
N MET A 728 26.13 -3.17 -11.93
CA MET A 728 25.08 -4.10 -12.37
C MET A 728 25.66 -5.49 -12.70
N ARG A 729 26.76 -5.55 -13.46
CA ARG A 729 27.44 -6.81 -13.80
C ARG A 729 27.97 -7.53 -12.55
N TYR A 730 28.63 -6.81 -11.64
CA TYR A 730 29.14 -7.37 -10.40
C TYR A 730 28.02 -7.98 -9.55
N LEU A 731 26.94 -7.22 -9.33
CA LEU A 731 25.81 -7.68 -8.53
C LEU A 731 25.09 -8.89 -9.16
N SER A 732 25.16 -9.05 -10.48
CA SER A 732 24.61 -10.22 -11.16
C SER A 732 25.52 -11.46 -11.07
N SER A 733 26.82 -11.30 -10.83
CA SER A 733 27.76 -12.43 -10.73
C SER A 733 27.93 -12.97 -9.30
N VAL A 734 27.37 -12.30 -8.30
CA VAL A 734 27.50 -12.67 -6.86
C VAL A 734 26.20 -13.17 -6.24
N LYS A 735 25.10 -13.22 -7.01
CA LYS A 735 23.87 -13.95 -6.66
C LYS A 735 24.04 -15.42 -7.02
#